data_AF-A0A842V5I8-F1
#
_entry.id   AF-A0A842V5I8-F1
#
_cell.length_a   1.000
_cell.length_b   1.000
_cell.length_c   1.000
_cell.angle_alpha   90.00
_cell.angle_beta   90.00
_cell.angle_gamma   90.00
#
_symmetry.space_group_name_H-M   'P 1'
#
loop_
_entity.id
_entity.type
_entity.pdbx_description
1 polymer ?
#
loop_
_entity_poly.entity_id
_entity_poly.type
_entity_poly.pdbx_seq_one_letter_code
_entity_poly.pdbx_strand_id
1 'polypeptide(L)'
;MVELIIAEKPSAAKKIAEALADGKPTKRSYKNVPFYELSHKGKSILVGCAVGHVYTLAERVKSKGFLYPVFDVVWTASYTVDRNASYTREYIEALKKICAKAKRFTVACDYDTEGSLIGLNVLRFVCKQEDARRMKFSTLTKPDLIKAYDKASKTLDWGQARAGETRHYLDFFYGINVSRALTCAIKSAGVFKILSTGRVQGPALKIVVDREREILAFKPVPFWELHLLGQAKRKSIAAMHGEGKFWDGKQAKSVFKKCEHASKAEVSKLDRHSFKQKPPHPFDLTTLQTEAYRMFGLKPKPTLAIAQSLYLMGVISYPRTSSQEYPAAIGFQKIIGDLAKQKKYQVLCALLKGRKLTPANGKKKDPAHPAIYPTGLVPHDLDPRQVKVYDLIVKRFLATFGNPATRETVKVHLDVNGEEFIAKGTRTVDRQWHELYDPYVKMEEEELPPLQKNDMVKIKKLTLEDKHTQPPKRFTPASLVRQLERQSLGTKATRSEIVETLYKRKYIVDDSIRATKFGMEIAVVLERHVPEIVDPELTREFEKDMDAVQEHKKKMSSILDNAKKVLTKILADFKKKEKQVGEELALTLQETRHIVDALGPCPKCGKGTLVIKPGKYGRFAACDQYPDCKTTIALPKTGKIESLDKKCEICGYPMIKISRRGKHQELCLNNECPSKDVAEPVQTKKCTKCGKGNMVVRKSLYGAFLACDQYPKCKHTEKLQHNV
;
A
#
# COMPACT_ATOMS: atom_id res chain seq x y z
N MET A 1 -36.10 -1.62 -30.96
CA MET A 1 -36.07 -1.59 -29.47
C MET A 1 -34.64 -1.33 -29.01
N VAL A 2 -34.40 -0.27 -28.24
CA VAL A 2 -33.06 0.16 -27.81
C VAL A 2 -32.65 -0.57 -26.52
N GLU A 3 -31.41 -1.06 -26.48
CA GLU A 3 -30.78 -1.66 -25.30
C GLU A 3 -29.71 -0.74 -24.73
N LEU A 4 -29.61 -0.63 -23.40
CA LEU A 4 -28.54 0.09 -22.70
C LEU A 4 -27.60 -0.89 -22.01
N ILE A 5 -26.32 -0.83 -22.38
CA ILE A 5 -25.22 -1.51 -21.69
C ILE A 5 -24.57 -0.54 -20.70
N ILE A 6 -24.44 -0.96 -19.45
CA ILE A 6 -23.83 -0.18 -18.36
C ILE A 6 -22.47 -0.77 -18.01
N ALA A 7 -21.40 -0.07 -18.40
CA ALA A 7 -20.03 -0.43 -18.03
C ALA A 7 -19.56 0.29 -16.76
N GLU A 8 -18.49 -0.19 -16.13
CA GLU A 8 -17.95 0.47 -14.93
C GLU A 8 -17.15 1.73 -15.28
N LYS A 9 -16.26 1.66 -16.28
CA LYS A 9 -15.33 2.74 -16.64
C LYS A 9 -15.55 3.24 -18.08
N PRO A 10 -15.21 4.51 -18.37
CA PRO A 10 -15.33 5.05 -19.73
C PRO A 10 -14.53 4.25 -20.78
N SER A 11 -13.33 3.79 -20.43
CA SER A 11 -12.49 2.96 -21.31
C SER A 11 -13.12 1.59 -21.59
N ALA A 12 -13.72 0.95 -20.57
CA ALA A 12 -14.46 -0.29 -20.75
C ALA A 12 -15.69 -0.09 -21.65
N ALA A 13 -16.47 1.00 -21.44
CA ALA A 13 -17.60 1.35 -22.31
C ALA A 13 -17.16 1.51 -23.77
N LYS A 14 -16.04 2.21 -24.01
CA LYS A 14 -15.45 2.36 -25.35
C LYS A 14 -15.12 1.00 -25.97
N LYS A 15 -14.40 0.14 -25.25
CA LYS A 15 -14.01 -1.20 -25.73
C LYS A 15 -15.21 -2.08 -26.03
N ILE A 16 -16.24 -2.05 -25.19
CA ILE A 16 -17.50 -2.78 -25.41
C ILE A 16 -18.18 -2.27 -26.69
N ALA A 17 -18.28 -0.94 -26.85
CA ALA A 17 -18.89 -0.36 -28.04
C ALA A 17 -18.12 -0.72 -29.32
N GLU A 18 -16.79 -0.63 -29.31
CA GLU A 18 -15.93 -1.00 -30.44
C GLU A 18 -15.96 -2.51 -30.75
N ALA A 19 -16.13 -3.35 -29.73
CA ALA A 19 -16.20 -4.79 -29.91
C ALA A 19 -17.53 -5.24 -30.53
N LEU A 20 -18.65 -4.64 -30.09
CA LEU A 20 -19.99 -5.05 -30.50
C LEU A 20 -20.47 -4.34 -31.77
N ALA A 21 -19.92 -3.18 -32.15
CA ALA A 21 -20.44 -2.47 -33.31
C ALA A 21 -20.21 -3.26 -34.61
N ASP A 22 -21.28 -3.40 -35.41
CA ASP A 22 -21.20 -3.97 -36.76
C ASP A 22 -20.38 -3.06 -37.71
N GLY A 23 -20.36 -1.76 -37.41
CA GLY A 23 -19.52 -0.73 -38.03
C GLY A 23 -18.73 0.07 -36.99
N LYS A 24 -18.53 1.38 -37.23
CA LYS A 24 -17.88 2.27 -36.25
C LYS A 24 -18.92 2.79 -35.24
N PRO A 25 -18.73 2.62 -33.92
CA PRO A 25 -19.65 3.19 -32.93
C PRO A 25 -19.60 4.72 -32.96
N THR A 26 -20.75 5.36 -32.84
CA THR A 26 -20.84 6.83 -32.74
C THR A 26 -20.65 7.25 -31.30
N LYS A 27 -19.59 8.04 -31.04
CA LYS A 27 -19.38 8.66 -29.73
C LYS A 27 -20.28 9.90 -29.61
N ARG A 28 -21.10 9.93 -28.56
CA ARG A 28 -21.90 11.08 -28.14
C ARG A 28 -21.44 11.53 -26.76
N SER A 29 -21.84 12.72 -26.35
CA SER A 29 -21.58 13.22 -25.00
C SER A 29 -22.82 13.88 -24.43
N TYR A 30 -23.03 13.73 -23.14
CA TYR A 30 -23.91 14.59 -22.35
C TYR A 30 -23.03 15.36 -21.38
N LYS A 31 -22.96 16.69 -21.55
CA LYS A 31 -21.92 17.52 -20.92
C LYS A 31 -20.54 16.92 -21.24
N ASN A 32 -19.72 16.62 -20.22
CA ASN A 32 -18.39 16.04 -20.39
C ASN A 32 -18.36 14.50 -20.35
N VAL A 33 -19.53 13.85 -20.22
CA VAL A 33 -19.61 12.39 -20.07
C VAL A 33 -19.88 11.73 -21.42
N PRO A 34 -18.94 10.92 -21.93
CA PRO A 34 -19.12 10.22 -23.19
C PRO A 34 -20.02 8.98 -23.03
N PHE A 35 -20.83 8.71 -24.05
CA PHE A 35 -21.54 7.46 -24.25
C PHE A 35 -21.49 7.08 -25.74
N TYR A 36 -21.81 5.83 -26.07
CA TYR A 36 -21.65 5.31 -27.42
C TYR A 36 -22.98 4.78 -27.95
N GLU A 37 -23.26 5.05 -29.22
CA GLU A 37 -24.39 4.52 -29.97
C GLU A 37 -23.85 3.57 -31.05
N LEU A 38 -24.42 2.38 -31.17
CA LEU A 38 -24.03 1.40 -32.19
C LEU A 38 -25.22 0.53 -32.63
N SER A 39 -25.04 -0.12 -33.78
CA SER A 39 -25.87 -1.24 -34.23
C SER A 39 -25.10 -2.54 -34.04
N HIS A 40 -25.76 -3.57 -33.53
CA HIS A 40 -25.23 -4.92 -33.47
C HIS A 40 -26.30 -5.96 -33.82
N LYS A 41 -26.09 -6.72 -34.90
CA LYS A 41 -27.05 -7.75 -35.40
C LYS A 41 -28.48 -7.18 -35.52
N GLY A 42 -28.61 -5.98 -36.09
CA GLY A 42 -29.90 -5.28 -36.26
C GLY A 42 -30.49 -4.66 -34.99
N LYS A 43 -29.78 -4.69 -33.85
CA LYS A 43 -30.21 -4.07 -32.59
C LYS A 43 -29.51 -2.73 -32.37
N SER A 44 -30.27 -1.70 -32.01
CA SER A 44 -29.72 -0.42 -31.54
C SER A 44 -29.28 -0.54 -30.08
N ILE A 45 -28.01 -0.26 -29.80
CA ILE A 45 -27.39 -0.36 -28.47
C ILE A 45 -26.78 0.98 -28.09
N LEU A 46 -27.06 1.40 -26.86
CA LEU A 46 -26.38 2.48 -26.16
C LEU A 46 -25.40 1.88 -25.15
N VAL A 47 -24.19 2.44 -25.03
CA VAL A 47 -23.20 2.03 -24.03
C VAL A 47 -22.84 3.23 -23.17
N GLY A 48 -23.23 3.19 -21.90
CA GLY A 48 -22.91 4.19 -20.88
C GLY A 48 -21.92 3.66 -19.84
N CYS A 49 -21.43 4.52 -18.96
CA CYS A 49 -20.57 4.11 -17.85
C CYS A 49 -20.91 4.78 -16.52
N ALA A 50 -20.64 4.06 -15.43
CA ALA A 50 -20.88 4.52 -14.06
C ALA A 50 -19.69 5.28 -13.44
N VAL A 51 -18.48 5.19 -14.01
CA VAL A 51 -17.21 5.68 -13.41
C VAL A 51 -16.86 5.07 -12.03
N GLY A 52 -17.50 3.98 -11.64
CA GLY A 52 -17.36 3.33 -10.33
C GLY A 52 -18.62 3.51 -9.47
N HIS A 53 -18.45 3.58 -8.14
CA HIS A 53 -19.55 3.81 -7.20
C HIS A 53 -20.13 5.23 -7.30
N VAL A 54 -21.30 5.35 -7.94
CA VAL A 54 -22.07 6.62 -8.01
C VAL A 54 -23.08 6.78 -6.88
N TYR A 55 -23.31 5.72 -6.11
CA TYR A 55 -24.04 5.73 -4.84
C TYR A 55 -23.15 5.18 -3.73
N THR A 56 -23.36 5.67 -2.51
CA THR A 56 -22.68 5.24 -1.29
C THR A 56 -23.67 5.20 -0.12
N LEU A 57 -23.33 4.52 0.96
CA LEU A 57 -24.12 4.55 2.19
C LEU A 57 -23.90 5.87 2.93
N ALA A 58 -24.99 6.45 3.42
CA ALA A 58 -24.99 7.60 4.31
C ALA A 58 -26.07 7.43 5.38
N GLU A 59 -25.92 8.17 6.48
CA GLU A 59 -27.00 8.32 7.46
C GLU A 59 -28.23 8.94 6.79
N ARG A 60 -29.41 8.38 7.06
CA ARG A 60 -30.67 8.93 6.57
C ARG A 60 -30.88 10.36 7.05
N VAL A 61 -30.62 10.58 8.34
CA VAL A 61 -30.63 11.89 8.97
C VAL A 61 -29.21 12.18 9.45
N LYS A 62 -28.58 13.25 8.95
CA LYS A 62 -27.23 13.61 9.39
C LYS A 62 -27.25 14.00 10.87
N SER A 63 -26.64 13.15 11.70
CA SER A 63 -26.40 13.44 13.10
C SER A 63 -25.65 14.77 13.29
N LYS A 64 -26.09 15.60 14.25
CA LYS A 64 -25.30 16.75 14.70
C LYS A 64 -24.12 16.24 15.54
N GLY A 65 -22.91 16.30 14.99
CA GLY A 65 -21.69 15.85 15.68
C GLY A 65 -21.36 14.37 15.46
N PHE A 66 -20.58 13.79 16.38
CA PHE A 66 -20.05 12.41 16.28
C PHE A 66 -20.92 11.41 17.06
N LEU A 67 -22.24 11.42 16.85
CA LEU A 67 -23.14 10.50 17.55
C LEU A 67 -22.92 9.05 17.09
N TYR A 68 -23.02 8.13 18.04
CA TYR A 68 -22.97 6.68 17.87
C TYR A 68 -23.82 6.00 18.98
N PRO A 69 -24.47 4.85 18.72
CA PRO A 69 -24.41 4.08 17.49
C PRO A 69 -25.27 4.65 16.34
N VAL A 70 -24.94 4.26 15.10
CA VAL A 70 -25.60 4.63 13.86
C VAL A 70 -25.85 3.37 13.03
N PHE A 71 -27.12 3.07 12.82
CA PHE A 71 -27.58 1.93 12.03
C PHE A 71 -28.65 2.28 10.98
N ASP A 72 -29.29 3.45 11.07
CA ASP A 72 -30.23 3.92 10.05
C ASP A 72 -29.48 4.62 8.90
N VAL A 73 -29.30 3.86 7.83
CA VAL A 73 -28.49 4.23 6.67
C VAL A 73 -29.26 3.98 5.39
N VAL A 74 -28.92 4.75 4.36
CA VAL A 74 -29.55 4.74 3.05
C VAL A 74 -28.51 4.97 1.97
N TRP A 75 -28.67 4.27 0.85
CA TRP A 75 -27.90 4.52 -0.35
C TRP A 75 -28.26 5.90 -0.93
N THR A 76 -27.26 6.76 -1.02
CA THR A 76 -27.40 8.15 -1.47
C THR A 76 -26.38 8.42 -2.57
N ALA A 77 -26.70 9.33 -3.50
CA ALA A 77 -25.78 9.68 -4.58
C ALA A 77 -24.46 10.23 -4.01
N SER A 78 -23.32 9.66 -4.42
CA SER A 78 -22.02 9.89 -3.80
C SER A 78 -21.61 11.36 -3.74
N TYR A 79 -21.92 12.14 -4.79
CA TYR A 79 -21.60 13.58 -4.88
C TYR A 79 -22.29 14.46 -3.81
N THR A 80 -23.34 13.95 -3.16
CA THR A 80 -24.05 14.67 -2.08
C THR A 80 -23.43 14.39 -0.70
N VAL A 81 -22.62 13.33 -0.60
CA VAL A 81 -22.00 12.86 0.65
C VAL A 81 -20.53 13.28 0.70
N ASP A 82 -19.78 13.06 -0.39
CA ASP A 82 -18.37 13.38 -0.50
C ASP A 82 -18.11 14.39 -1.63
N ARG A 83 -17.45 15.50 -1.28
CA ARG A 83 -17.03 16.53 -2.25
C ARG A 83 -16.04 15.99 -3.29
N ASN A 84 -15.23 15.00 -2.93
CA ASN A 84 -14.30 14.37 -3.86
C ASN A 84 -15.03 13.52 -4.92
N ALA A 85 -16.29 13.16 -4.67
CA ALA A 85 -17.16 12.44 -5.60
C ALA A 85 -18.04 13.39 -6.44
N SER A 86 -17.78 14.71 -6.45
CA SER A 86 -18.57 15.68 -7.21
C SER A 86 -18.72 15.34 -8.69
N TYR A 87 -17.66 14.76 -9.28
CA TYR A 87 -17.63 14.30 -10.67
C TYR A 87 -18.71 13.25 -11.00
N THR A 88 -19.19 12.47 -10.02
CA THR A 88 -20.20 11.42 -10.29
C THR A 88 -21.57 11.98 -10.64
N ARG A 89 -21.83 13.26 -10.34
CA ARG A 89 -23.09 13.94 -10.66
C ARG A 89 -23.35 13.93 -12.17
N GLU A 90 -22.38 14.32 -12.98
CA GLU A 90 -22.53 14.38 -14.43
C GLU A 90 -22.80 12.99 -15.03
N TYR A 91 -22.18 11.95 -14.47
CA TYR A 91 -22.40 10.56 -14.90
C TYR A 91 -23.80 10.07 -14.57
N ILE A 92 -24.33 10.38 -13.38
CA ILE A 92 -25.71 10.06 -13.02
C ILE A 92 -26.69 10.76 -13.98
N GLU A 93 -26.49 12.05 -14.26
CA GLU A 93 -27.35 12.81 -15.17
C GLU A 93 -27.29 12.26 -16.61
N ALA A 94 -26.09 11.93 -17.10
CA ALA A 94 -25.91 11.30 -18.41
C ALA A 94 -26.60 9.94 -18.49
N LEU A 95 -26.44 9.09 -17.47
CA LEU A 95 -27.09 7.78 -17.39
C LEU A 95 -28.61 7.93 -17.36
N LYS A 96 -29.19 8.85 -16.58
CA LYS A 96 -30.64 9.12 -16.59
C LYS A 96 -31.15 9.44 -17.99
N LYS A 97 -30.45 10.31 -18.73
CA LYS A 97 -30.82 10.71 -20.09
C LYS A 97 -30.85 9.53 -21.06
N ILE A 98 -29.88 8.61 -20.97
CA ILE A 98 -29.83 7.46 -21.86
C ILE A 98 -30.71 6.29 -21.39
N CYS A 99 -30.91 6.09 -20.07
CA CYS A 99 -31.86 5.09 -19.55
C CYS A 99 -33.27 5.39 -20.07
N ALA A 100 -33.69 6.65 -20.17
CA ALA A 100 -35.01 7.05 -20.66
C ALA A 100 -35.30 6.62 -22.11
N LYS A 101 -34.26 6.33 -22.90
CA LYS A 101 -34.39 5.85 -24.29
C LYS A 101 -34.40 4.33 -24.42
N ALA A 102 -34.00 3.61 -23.37
CA ALA A 102 -33.76 2.17 -23.42
C ALA A 102 -34.96 1.39 -22.86
N LYS A 103 -35.28 0.25 -23.49
CA LYS A 103 -36.29 -0.69 -23.01
C LYS A 103 -35.69 -1.99 -22.47
N ARG A 104 -34.40 -2.23 -22.72
CA ARG A 104 -33.64 -3.39 -22.22
C ARG A 104 -32.33 -2.92 -21.61
N PHE A 105 -31.88 -3.62 -20.58
CA PHE A 105 -30.68 -3.25 -19.83
C PHE A 105 -29.74 -4.44 -19.70
N THR A 106 -28.44 -4.17 -19.82
CA THR A 106 -27.37 -5.16 -19.67
C THR A 106 -26.26 -4.55 -18.82
N VAL A 107 -25.89 -5.20 -17.72
CA VAL A 107 -24.76 -4.81 -16.88
C VAL A 107 -23.49 -5.46 -17.38
N ALA A 108 -22.50 -4.62 -17.68
CA ALA A 108 -21.17 -4.97 -18.14
C ALA A 108 -20.08 -4.30 -17.28
N CYS A 109 -20.34 -4.14 -15.98
CA CYS A 109 -19.31 -3.77 -15.01
C CYS A 109 -18.31 -4.93 -14.82
N ASP A 110 -17.17 -4.68 -14.18
CA ASP A 110 -16.15 -5.69 -13.94
C ASP A 110 -16.78 -6.92 -13.23
N TYR A 111 -16.32 -8.14 -13.53
CA TYR A 111 -16.97 -9.38 -13.07
C TYR A 111 -16.54 -9.79 -11.64
N ASP A 112 -16.63 -8.85 -10.71
CA ASP A 112 -16.44 -9.07 -9.28
C ASP A 112 -17.68 -8.62 -8.47
N THR A 113 -17.62 -8.80 -7.14
CA THR A 113 -18.70 -8.40 -6.23
C THR A 113 -18.95 -6.88 -6.27
N GLU A 114 -17.90 -6.07 -6.43
CA GLU A 114 -18.01 -4.61 -6.47
C GLU A 114 -18.68 -4.14 -7.77
N GLY A 115 -18.26 -4.66 -8.93
CA GLY A 115 -18.84 -4.36 -10.23
C GLY A 115 -20.31 -4.79 -10.31
N SER A 116 -20.66 -5.92 -9.69
CA SER A 116 -22.05 -6.39 -9.59
C SER A 116 -22.91 -5.44 -8.74
N LEU A 117 -22.38 -4.95 -7.61
CA LEU A 117 -23.06 -3.95 -6.77
C LEU A 117 -23.18 -2.58 -7.47
N ILE A 118 -22.14 -2.12 -8.18
CA ILE A 118 -22.17 -0.88 -8.97
C ILE A 118 -23.29 -0.95 -10.00
N GLY A 119 -23.34 -2.04 -10.77
CA GLY A 119 -24.39 -2.26 -11.77
C GLY A 119 -25.79 -2.27 -11.16
N LEU A 120 -25.98 -2.99 -10.05
CA LEU A 120 -27.25 -3.01 -9.31
C LEU A 120 -27.67 -1.60 -8.83
N ASN A 121 -26.75 -0.83 -8.26
CA ASN A 121 -27.03 0.53 -7.78
C ASN A 121 -27.43 1.47 -8.92
N VAL A 122 -26.78 1.38 -10.09
CA VAL A 122 -27.17 2.17 -11.25
C VAL A 122 -28.57 1.76 -11.73
N LEU A 123 -28.86 0.47 -11.85
CA LEU A 123 -30.19 0.01 -12.26
C LEU A 123 -31.28 0.46 -11.30
N ARG A 124 -31.09 0.17 -10.00
CA ARG A 124 -32.05 0.46 -8.93
C ARG A 124 -32.34 1.94 -8.81
N PHE A 125 -31.31 2.79 -8.79
CA PHE A 125 -31.49 4.20 -8.46
C PHE A 125 -31.57 5.13 -9.67
N VAL A 126 -30.90 4.78 -10.78
CA VAL A 126 -30.84 5.62 -11.98
C VAL A 126 -31.85 5.16 -13.03
N CYS A 127 -31.79 3.90 -13.47
CA CYS A 127 -32.68 3.41 -14.51
C CYS A 127 -34.06 2.95 -14.00
N LYS A 128 -34.25 2.84 -12.67
CA LYS A 128 -35.49 2.41 -12.01
C LYS A 128 -35.97 1.04 -12.51
N GLN A 129 -35.03 0.10 -12.64
CA GLN A 129 -35.29 -1.28 -13.04
C GLN A 129 -34.91 -2.22 -11.90
N GLU A 130 -35.65 -3.31 -11.78
CA GLU A 130 -35.38 -4.34 -10.79
C GLU A 130 -34.24 -5.27 -11.23
N ASP A 131 -34.24 -5.69 -12.49
CA ASP A 131 -33.28 -6.67 -13.02
C ASP A 131 -32.76 -6.28 -14.41
N ALA A 132 -31.69 -6.94 -14.84
CA ALA A 132 -31.04 -6.75 -16.13
C ALA A 132 -30.23 -7.98 -16.53
N ARG A 133 -29.88 -8.07 -17.82
CA ARG A 133 -28.91 -9.08 -18.27
C ARG A 133 -27.53 -8.81 -17.67
N ARG A 134 -26.70 -9.84 -17.51
CA ARG A 134 -25.33 -9.70 -17.00
C ARG A 134 -24.30 -10.29 -17.97
N MET A 135 -23.44 -9.43 -18.52
CA MET A 135 -22.24 -9.84 -19.25
C MET A 135 -21.16 -10.30 -18.25
N LYS A 136 -20.49 -11.41 -18.55
CA LYS A 136 -19.40 -11.97 -17.73
C LYS A 136 -18.17 -12.17 -18.62
N PHE A 137 -17.09 -11.45 -18.34
CA PHE A 137 -15.85 -11.47 -19.12
C PHE A 137 -14.63 -11.32 -18.21
N SER A 138 -13.49 -11.85 -18.65
CA SER A 138 -12.21 -11.74 -17.94
C SER A 138 -11.17 -10.91 -18.69
N THR A 139 -11.46 -10.53 -19.93
CA THR A 139 -10.63 -9.64 -20.75
C THR A 139 -11.51 -8.61 -21.47
N LEU A 140 -10.93 -7.49 -21.90
CA LEU A 140 -11.59 -6.51 -22.77
C LEU A 140 -11.21 -6.70 -24.25
N THR A 141 -10.92 -7.94 -24.65
CA THR A 141 -10.65 -8.27 -26.05
C THR A 141 -11.97 -8.39 -26.84
N LYS A 142 -11.95 -8.03 -28.12
CA LYS A 142 -13.15 -8.10 -28.99
C LYS A 142 -13.83 -9.48 -28.96
N PRO A 143 -13.11 -10.62 -29.09
CA PRO A 143 -13.74 -11.94 -29.05
C PRO A 143 -14.41 -12.25 -27.71
N ASP A 144 -13.77 -11.90 -26.59
CA ASP A 144 -14.31 -12.18 -25.24
C ASP A 144 -15.56 -11.33 -24.96
N LEU A 145 -15.55 -10.06 -25.39
CA LEU A 145 -16.69 -9.15 -25.23
C LEU A 145 -17.90 -9.56 -26.07
N ILE A 146 -17.70 -9.96 -27.33
CA ILE A 146 -18.78 -10.50 -28.18
C ILE A 146 -19.35 -11.77 -27.55
N LYS A 147 -18.49 -12.71 -27.14
CA LYS A 147 -18.92 -13.94 -26.47
C LYS A 147 -19.69 -13.65 -25.18
N ALA A 148 -19.24 -12.70 -24.37
CA ALA A 148 -19.88 -12.32 -23.13
C ALA A 148 -21.25 -11.66 -23.34
N TYR A 149 -21.42 -10.91 -24.44
CA TYR A 149 -22.70 -10.33 -24.81
C TYR A 149 -23.69 -11.39 -25.34
N ASP A 150 -23.22 -12.26 -26.23
CA ASP A 150 -24.03 -13.33 -26.82
C ASP A 150 -24.47 -14.35 -25.77
N LYS A 151 -23.59 -14.66 -24.80
CA LYS A 151 -23.86 -15.59 -23.68
C LYS A 151 -24.26 -14.89 -22.37
N ALA A 152 -24.67 -13.62 -22.42
CA ALA A 152 -25.01 -12.88 -21.21
C ALA A 152 -26.17 -13.57 -20.46
N SER A 153 -26.04 -13.66 -19.14
CA SER A 153 -27.11 -14.15 -18.26
C SER A 153 -28.37 -13.30 -18.43
N LYS A 154 -29.55 -13.93 -18.31
CA LYS A 154 -30.84 -13.23 -18.41
C LYS A 154 -31.12 -12.31 -17.22
N THR A 155 -30.58 -12.66 -16.06
CA THR A 155 -30.70 -11.93 -14.78
C THR A 155 -29.33 -11.45 -14.29
N LEU A 156 -29.34 -10.48 -13.39
CA LEU A 156 -28.19 -10.10 -12.58
C LEU A 156 -27.69 -11.28 -11.76
N ASP A 157 -26.42 -11.20 -11.38
CA ASP A 157 -25.82 -12.08 -10.38
C ASP A 157 -26.21 -11.56 -8.98
N TRP A 158 -27.45 -11.85 -8.57
CA TRP A 158 -28.04 -11.35 -7.33
C TRP A 158 -27.24 -11.77 -6.10
N GLY A 159 -26.72 -12.99 -6.09
CA GLY A 159 -25.83 -13.47 -5.03
C GLY A 159 -24.62 -12.54 -4.85
N GLN A 160 -23.86 -12.29 -5.92
CA GLN A 160 -22.69 -11.40 -5.85
C GLN A 160 -23.06 -9.96 -5.48
N ALA A 161 -24.14 -9.42 -6.06
CA ALA A 161 -24.55 -8.05 -5.78
C ALA A 161 -25.01 -7.86 -4.32
N ARG A 162 -25.74 -8.84 -3.76
CA ARG A 162 -26.19 -8.82 -2.36
C ARG A 162 -25.06 -9.08 -1.39
N ALA A 163 -24.10 -9.94 -1.72
CA ALA A 163 -22.88 -10.12 -0.92
C ALA A 163 -22.08 -8.81 -0.86
N GLY A 164 -21.90 -8.13 -2.00
CA GLY A 164 -21.31 -6.79 -2.04
C GLY A 164 -22.08 -5.78 -1.20
N GLU A 165 -23.39 -5.71 -1.33
CA GLU A 165 -24.24 -4.79 -0.55
C GLU A 165 -24.15 -5.05 0.96
N THR A 166 -24.24 -6.32 1.37
CA THR A 166 -24.11 -6.73 2.78
C THR A 166 -22.76 -6.31 3.35
N ARG A 167 -21.67 -6.51 2.58
CA ARG A 167 -20.33 -6.08 2.97
C ARG A 167 -20.25 -4.57 3.19
N HIS A 168 -20.81 -3.76 2.29
CA HIS A 168 -20.83 -2.30 2.45
C HIS A 168 -21.57 -1.86 3.73
N TYR A 169 -22.70 -2.49 4.07
CA TYR A 169 -23.39 -2.22 5.33
C TYR A 169 -22.56 -2.61 6.55
N LEU A 170 -21.92 -3.78 6.55
CA LEU A 170 -21.05 -4.22 7.64
C LEU A 170 -19.85 -3.28 7.81
N ASP A 171 -19.19 -2.92 6.70
CA ASP A 171 -18.07 -1.97 6.71
C ASP A 171 -18.50 -0.59 7.24
N PHE A 172 -19.71 -0.13 6.88
CA PHE A 172 -20.26 1.10 7.43
C PHE A 172 -20.54 0.98 8.94
N PHE A 173 -21.25 -0.06 9.38
CA PHE A 173 -21.62 -0.24 10.78
C PHE A 173 -20.41 -0.34 11.69
N TYR A 174 -19.45 -1.20 11.36
CA TYR A 174 -18.24 -1.35 12.17
C TYR A 174 -17.30 -0.15 12.03
N GLY A 175 -17.12 0.36 10.81
CA GLY A 175 -16.23 1.48 10.54
C GLY A 175 -16.69 2.76 11.23
N ILE A 176 -17.91 3.22 10.96
CA ILE A 176 -18.43 4.49 11.48
C ILE A 176 -18.58 4.44 13.00
N ASN A 177 -19.18 3.38 13.55
CA ASN A 177 -19.47 3.36 14.98
C ASN A 177 -18.20 3.31 15.83
N VAL A 178 -17.26 2.41 15.53
CA VAL A 178 -16.03 2.30 16.32
C VAL A 178 -15.13 3.52 16.12
N SER A 179 -15.05 4.05 14.88
CA SER A 179 -14.27 5.28 14.61
C SER A 179 -14.83 6.50 15.34
N ARG A 180 -16.17 6.63 15.41
CA ARG A 180 -16.83 7.71 16.17
C ARG A 180 -16.65 7.53 17.66
N ALA A 181 -16.76 6.31 18.18
CA ALA A 181 -16.51 6.01 19.59
C ALA A 181 -15.10 6.46 20.02
N LEU A 182 -14.07 6.07 19.25
CA LEU A 182 -12.70 6.51 19.48
C LEU A 182 -12.53 8.03 19.36
N THR A 183 -13.15 8.65 18.34
CA THR A 183 -13.06 10.10 18.12
C THR A 183 -13.75 10.89 19.23
N CYS A 184 -14.88 10.40 19.74
CA CYS A 184 -15.58 10.98 20.89
C CYS A 184 -14.78 10.84 22.17
N ALA A 185 -14.19 9.66 22.42
CA ALA A 185 -13.31 9.41 23.55
C ALA A 185 -12.19 10.45 23.61
N ILE A 186 -11.39 10.57 22.55
CA ILE A 186 -10.27 11.51 22.54
C ILE A 186 -10.71 12.99 22.62
N LYS A 187 -11.87 13.31 22.02
CA LYS A 187 -12.46 14.64 22.11
C LYS A 187 -12.90 14.98 23.53
N SER A 188 -13.41 14.01 24.29
CA SER A 188 -13.80 14.18 25.69
C SER A 188 -12.62 14.55 26.59
N ALA A 189 -11.41 14.11 26.24
CA ALA A 189 -10.14 14.47 26.87
C ALA A 189 -9.53 15.78 26.35
N GLY A 190 -10.30 16.62 25.64
CA GLY A 190 -9.87 17.94 25.18
C GLY A 190 -9.01 17.94 23.91
N VAL A 191 -8.80 16.79 23.25
CA VAL A 191 -8.02 16.68 22.02
C VAL A 191 -8.89 16.32 20.83
N PHE A 192 -8.92 17.16 19.80
CA PHE A 192 -9.59 16.83 18.55
C PHE A 192 -8.65 16.13 17.56
N LYS A 193 -8.85 14.83 17.35
CA LYS A 193 -8.23 14.06 16.26
C LYS A 193 -9.25 13.04 15.75
N ILE A 194 -9.51 13.07 14.44
CA ILE A 194 -10.37 12.07 13.81
C ILE A 194 -9.61 10.75 13.75
N LEU A 195 -10.16 9.71 14.37
CA LEU A 195 -9.64 8.37 14.39
C LEU A 195 -10.42 7.49 13.41
N SER A 196 -9.76 6.48 12.85
CA SER A 196 -10.45 5.51 11.99
C SER A 196 -10.00 4.10 12.29
N THR A 197 -10.96 3.18 12.38
CA THR A 197 -10.74 1.75 12.44
C THR A 197 -11.89 1.04 11.74
N GLY A 198 -11.79 -0.27 11.59
CA GLY A 198 -12.83 -1.12 11.01
C GLY A 198 -12.37 -2.57 11.02
N ARG A 199 -13.27 -3.47 10.61
CA ARG A 199 -13.07 -4.92 10.74
C ARG A 199 -11.74 -5.42 10.16
N VAL A 200 -11.22 -4.82 9.09
CA VAL A 200 -9.93 -5.23 8.49
C VAL A 200 -8.80 -4.27 8.88
N GLN A 201 -9.08 -2.99 9.09
CA GLN A 201 -8.07 -2.00 9.46
C GLN A 201 -7.52 -2.27 10.87
N GLY A 202 -8.39 -2.63 11.83
CA GLY A 202 -8.03 -2.96 13.20
C GLY A 202 -7.07 -4.14 13.31
N PRO A 203 -7.43 -5.33 12.79
CA PRO A 203 -6.55 -6.50 12.82
C PRO A 203 -5.26 -6.28 12.02
N ALA A 204 -5.32 -5.55 10.90
CA ALA A 204 -4.12 -5.20 10.14
C ALA A 204 -3.14 -4.34 10.95
N LEU A 205 -3.65 -3.36 11.71
CA LEU A 205 -2.82 -2.58 12.62
C LEU A 205 -2.25 -3.46 13.73
N LYS A 206 -3.08 -4.32 14.34
CA LYS A 206 -2.66 -5.25 15.39
C LYS A 206 -1.50 -6.14 14.93
N ILE A 207 -1.56 -6.74 13.75
CA ILE A 207 -0.47 -7.57 13.18
C ILE A 207 0.86 -6.80 13.13
N VAL A 208 0.84 -5.53 12.76
CA VAL A 208 2.04 -4.69 12.72
C VAL A 208 2.53 -4.35 14.13
N VAL A 209 1.60 -4.02 15.03
CA VAL A 209 1.92 -3.69 16.43
C VAL A 209 2.49 -4.88 17.16
N ASP A 210 1.94 -6.08 16.99
CA ASP A 210 2.45 -7.31 17.61
C ASP A 210 3.87 -7.60 17.12
N ARG A 211 4.15 -7.44 15.82
CA ARG A 211 5.53 -7.52 15.31
C ARG A 211 6.45 -6.47 15.93
N GLU A 212 5.99 -5.24 16.12
CA GLU A 212 6.81 -4.20 16.75
C GLU A 212 7.05 -4.52 18.24
N ARG A 213 6.06 -5.04 18.95
CA ARG A 213 6.19 -5.52 20.34
C ARG A 213 7.19 -6.68 20.44
N GLU A 214 7.12 -7.67 19.53
CA GLU A 214 8.10 -8.76 19.44
C GLU A 214 9.52 -8.21 19.28
N ILE A 215 9.71 -7.21 18.41
CA ILE A 215 11.02 -6.58 18.18
C ILE A 215 11.51 -5.82 19.41
N LEU A 216 10.63 -5.07 20.08
CA LEU A 216 10.98 -4.28 21.26
C LEU A 216 11.27 -5.15 22.50
N ALA A 217 10.58 -6.28 22.63
CA ALA A 217 10.79 -7.24 23.72
C ALA A 217 11.97 -8.20 23.47
N PHE A 218 12.50 -8.23 22.26
CA PHE A 218 13.56 -9.15 21.87
C PHE A 218 14.87 -8.82 22.59
N LYS A 219 15.40 -9.79 23.34
CA LYS A 219 16.71 -9.71 23.98
C LYS A 219 17.72 -10.50 23.13
N PRO A 220 18.72 -9.83 22.52
CA PRO A 220 19.73 -10.52 21.73
C PRO A 220 20.54 -11.48 22.60
N VAL A 221 20.70 -12.72 22.13
CA VAL A 221 21.55 -13.74 22.75
C VAL A 221 22.87 -13.79 21.97
N PRO A 222 24.03 -13.71 22.65
CA PRO A 222 25.33 -13.84 21.99
C PRO A 222 25.53 -15.26 21.48
N PHE A 223 26.21 -15.39 20.36
CA PHE A 223 26.70 -16.64 19.80
C PHE A 223 27.95 -16.38 18.97
N TRP A 224 28.77 -17.40 18.79
CA TRP A 224 29.99 -17.31 18.01
C TRP A 224 29.88 -18.18 16.77
N GLU A 225 30.44 -17.70 15.66
CA GLU A 225 30.57 -18.48 14.42
C GLU A 225 32.03 -18.46 13.99
N LEU A 226 32.54 -19.63 13.60
CA LEU A 226 33.89 -19.74 13.03
C LEU A 226 33.78 -19.82 11.52
N HIS A 227 34.45 -18.89 10.85
CA HIS A 227 34.50 -18.78 9.39
C HIS A 227 35.92 -19.00 8.90
N LEU A 228 36.05 -19.83 7.88
CA LEU A 228 37.30 -20.13 7.20
C LEU A 228 37.24 -19.56 5.79
N LEU A 229 38.20 -18.70 5.46
CA LEU A 229 38.46 -18.26 4.09
C LEU A 229 39.71 -18.97 3.58
N GLY A 230 39.51 -19.86 2.61
CA GLY A 230 40.55 -20.61 1.95
C GLY A 230 40.75 -20.20 0.49
N GLN A 231 41.77 -20.76 -0.12
CA GLN A 231 42.02 -20.69 -1.56
C GLN A 231 42.39 -22.07 -2.09
N ALA A 232 41.74 -22.47 -3.18
CA ALA A 232 42.09 -23.65 -3.94
C ALA A 232 41.97 -23.36 -5.43
N LYS A 233 42.94 -23.86 -6.23
CA LYS A 233 42.96 -23.69 -7.70
C LYS A 233 42.70 -22.23 -8.14
N ARG A 234 43.36 -21.28 -7.45
CA ARG A 234 43.25 -19.81 -7.62
C ARG A 234 41.89 -19.18 -7.28
N LYS A 235 40.85 -19.94 -6.90
CA LYS A 235 39.54 -19.42 -6.46
C LYS A 235 39.42 -19.42 -4.93
N SER A 236 38.69 -18.47 -4.36
CA SER A 236 38.38 -18.44 -2.92
C SER A 236 37.30 -19.47 -2.58
N ILE A 237 37.34 -19.94 -1.33
CA ILE A 237 36.32 -20.79 -0.75
C ILE A 237 36.03 -20.27 0.66
N ALA A 238 34.78 -19.93 0.93
CA ALA A 238 34.31 -19.56 2.24
C ALA A 238 33.57 -20.75 2.86
N ALA A 239 33.97 -21.12 4.07
CA ALA A 239 33.38 -22.22 4.83
C ALA A 239 33.02 -21.74 6.23
N MET A 240 31.97 -22.32 6.80
CA MET A 240 31.56 -22.09 8.18
C MET A 240 31.71 -23.40 8.94
N HIS A 241 32.10 -23.35 10.21
CA HIS A 241 32.20 -24.55 11.05
C HIS A 241 30.90 -25.38 11.04
N GLY A 242 31.00 -26.71 11.04
CA GLY A 242 29.89 -27.65 10.87
C GLY A 242 28.83 -27.56 11.98
N GLU A 243 29.24 -27.25 13.21
CA GLU A 243 28.34 -26.96 14.34
C GLU A 243 27.49 -25.68 14.11
N GLY A 244 27.93 -24.79 13.22
CA GLY A 244 27.27 -23.53 12.92
C GLY A 244 27.44 -22.51 14.03
N LYS A 245 26.50 -22.48 14.98
CA LYS A 245 26.48 -21.48 16.05
C LYS A 245 26.91 -22.09 17.37
N PHE A 246 27.98 -21.56 17.94
CA PHE A 246 28.42 -21.86 19.29
C PHE A 246 27.73 -20.91 20.28
N TRP A 247 27.07 -21.47 21.29
CA TRP A 247 26.43 -20.68 22.35
C TRP A 247 27.33 -20.48 23.57
N ASP A 248 28.42 -21.24 23.69
CA ASP A 248 29.47 -21.04 24.68
C ASP A 248 30.74 -20.47 24.03
N GLY A 249 31.12 -19.26 24.45
CA GLY A 249 32.31 -18.59 23.96
C GLY A 249 33.62 -19.28 24.36
N LYS A 250 33.64 -20.08 25.44
CA LYS A 250 34.82 -20.87 25.82
C LYS A 250 35.03 -22.02 24.84
N GLN A 251 33.97 -22.74 24.50
CA GLN A 251 34.00 -23.79 23.49
C GLN A 251 34.44 -23.22 22.13
N ALA A 252 33.83 -22.11 21.69
CA ALA A 252 34.18 -21.47 20.42
C ALA A 252 35.66 -21.05 20.34
N LYS A 253 36.19 -20.47 21.44
CA LYS A 253 37.62 -20.13 21.55
C LYS A 253 38.53 -21.36 21.55
N SER A 254 38.09 -22.45 22.19
CA SER A 254 38.84 -23.71 22.17
C SER A 254 38.95 -24.28 20.77
N VAL A 255 37.85 -24.31 20.02
CA VAL A 255 37.83 -24.78 18.62
C VAL A 255 38.69 -23.85 17.75
N PHE A 256 38.57 -22.53 17.93
CA PHE A 256 39.39 -21.57 17.19
C PHE A 256 40.90 -21.81 17.40
N LYS A 257 41.35 -21.98 18.65
CA LYS A 257 42.76 -22.24 18.98
C LYS A 257 43.29 -23.53 18.36
N LYS A 258 42.47 -24.59 18.27
CA LYS A 258 42.87 -25.84 17.59
C LYS A 258 43.18 -25.62 16.11
N CYS A 259 42.50 -24.67 15.47
CA CYS A 259 42.59 -24.43 14.02
C CYS A 259 43.48 -23.23 13.64
N GLU A 260 43.83 -22.33 14.58
CA GLU A 260 44.42 -21.01 14.26
C GLU A 260 45.78 -21.07 13.57
N HIS A 261 46.57 -22.11 13.83
CA HIS A 261 47.88 -22.33 13.23
C HIS A 261 47.85 -23.24 11.99
N ALA A 262 46.68 -23.75 11.60
CA ALA A 262 46.56 -24.60 10.44
C ALA A 262 46.76 -23.77 9.15
N SER A 263 47.68 -24.22 8.30
CA SER A 263 47.96 -23.58 7.00
C SER A 263 47.18 -24.21 5.83
N LYS A 264 46.63 -25.40 6.04
CA LYS A 264 45.90 -26.20 5.05
C LYS A 264 44.68 -26.86 5.69
N ALA A 265 43.63 -27.04 4.91
CA ALA A 265 42.45 -27.83 5.24
C ALA A 265 42.33 -28.97 4.22
N GLU A 266 42.04 -30.19 4.67
CA GLU A 266 41.84 -31.35 3.80
C GLU A 266 40.37 -31.49 3.43
N VAL A 267 40.06 -31.78 2.17
CA VAL A 267 38.68 -32.09 1.77
C VAL A 267 38.30 -33.50 2.21
N SER A 268 37.62 -33.62 3.34
CA SER A 268 37.21 -34.91 3.93
C SER A 268 36.06 -35.56 3.15
N LYS A 269 35.11 -34.75 2.66
CA LYS A 269 33.91 -35.21 1.97
C LYS A 269 33.35 -34.16 1.02
N LEU A 270 32.78 -34.60 -0.10
CA LEU A 270 31.94 -33.75 -0.96
C LEU A 270 30.55 -34.36 -1.11
N ASP A 271 29.52 -33.57 -0.84
CA ASP A 271 28.14 -33.92 -1.10
C ASP A 271 27.61 -33.11 -2.29
N ARG A 272 27.13 -33.81 -3.32
CA ARG A 272 26.49 -33.19 -4.49
C ARG A 272 25.02 -33.54 -4.51
N HIS A 273 24.18 -32.52 -4.54
CA HIS A 273 22.74 -32.69 -4.66
C HIS A 273 22.23 -31.89 -5.85
N SER A 274 21.77 -32.63 -6.88
CA SER A 274 21.08 -32.05 -8.03
C SER A 274 19.57 -32.12 -7.79
N PHE A 275 18.88 -30.99 -7.96
CA PHE A 275 17.43 -30.92 -7.82
C PHE A 275 16.80 -30.11 -8.96
N LYS A 276 15.57 -30.50 -9.31
CA LYS A 276 14.77 -29.79 -10.33
C LYS A 276 13.92 -28.71 -9.68
N GLN A 277 14.22 -27.46 -9.99
CA GLN A 277 13.40 -26.31 -9.58
C GLN A 277 12.26 -26.12 -10.57
N LYS A 278 11.02 -26.40 -10.12
CA LYS A 278 9.81 -26.19 -10.93
C LYS A 278 9.64 -24.71 -11.32
N PRO A 279 9.02 -24.43 -12.48
CA PRO A 279 8.65 -23.07 -12.85
C PRO A 279 7.68 -22.44 -11.84
N PRO A 280 7.59 -21.11 -11.81
CA PRO A 280 6.64 -20.42 -10.96
C PRO A 280 5.21 -20.64 -11.42
N HIS A 281 4.27 -20.48 -10.49
CA HIS A 281 2.85 -20.50 -10.82
C HIS A 281 2.41 -19.20 -11.51
N PRO A 282 1.29 -19.23 -12.25
CA PRO A 282 0.58 -18.06 -12.72
C PRO A 282 0.39 -16.99 -11.64
N PHE A 283 0.36 -15.72 -12.04
CA PHE A 283 0.14 -14.63 -11.10
C PHE A 283 -1.32 -14.59 -10.62
N ASP A 284 -1.51 -14.67 -9.31
CA ASP A 284 -2.63 -14.00 -8.65
C ASP A 284 -2.26 -12.53 -8.34
N LEU A 285 -3.20 -11.73 -7.85
CA LEU A 285 -2.92 -10.32 -7.54
C LEU A 285 -1.84 -10.15 -6.45
N THR A 286 -1.89 -10.96 -5.40
CA THR A 286 -0.98 -10.85 -4.24
C THR A 286 0.47 -11.17 -4.65
N THR A 287 0.66 -12.19 -5.48
CA THR A 287 1.96 -12.60 -6.01
C THR A 287 2.50 -11.58 -7.01
N LEU A 288 1.64 -10.98 -7.86
CA LEU A 288 2.03 -9.86 -8.72
C LEU A 288 2.51 -8.65 -7.89
N GLN A 289 1.78 -8.27 -6.85
CA GLN A 289 2.15 -7.17 -5.96
C GLN A 289 3.46 -7.45 -5.22
N THR A 290 3.65 -8.69 -4.75
CA THR A 290 4.87 -9.08 -4.02
C THR A 290 6.09 -9.08 -4.92
N GLU A 291 5.96 -9.60 -6.14
CA GLU A 291 7.04 -9.65 -7.13
C GLU A 291 7.38 -8.27 -7.69
N ALA A 292 6.37 -7.44 -7.99
CA ALA A 292 6.59 -6.06 -8.42
C ALA A 292 7.30 -5.21 -7.34
N TYR A 293 6.98 -5.44 -6.06
CA TYR A 293 7.71 -4.80 -4.96
C TYR A 293 9.15 -5.29 -4.88
N ARG A 294 9.37 -6.61 -4.97
CA ARG A 294 10.70 -7.24 -4.92
C ARG A 294 11.61 -6.77 -6.06
N MET A 295 11.08 -6.66 -7.28
CA MET A 295 11.85 -6.32 -8.48
C MET A 295 12.00 -4.81 -8.69
N PHE A 296 10.97 -4.03 -8.35
CA PHE A 296 10.87 -2.63 -8.78
C PHE A 296 10.61 -1.64 -7.64
N GLY A 297 10.47 -2.09 -6.39
CA GLY A 297 10.05 -1.24 -5.27
C GLY A 297 8.61 -0.72 -5.39
N LEU A 298 7.79 -1.27 -6.32
CA LEU A 298 6.43 -0.82 -6.52
C LEU A 298 5.51 -1.31 -5.40
N LYS A 299 4.97 -0.36 -4.62
CA LYS A 299 4.03 -0.65 -3.54
C LYS A 299 2.75 -1.32 -4.07
N PRO A 300 2.05 -2.14 -3.26
CA PRO A 300 0.88 -2.91 -3.71
C PRO A 300 -0.25 -2.11 -4.38
N LYS A 301 -0.57 -0.92 -3.85
CA LYS A 301 -1.65 -0.07 -4.40
C LYS A 301 -1.30 0.49 -5.79
N PRO A 302 -0.13 1.13 -6.00
CA PRO A 302 0.35 1.48 -7.34
C PRO A 302 0.38 0.30 -8.31
N THR A 303 0.83 -0.89 -7.87
CA THR A 303 0.86 -2.09 -8.73
C THR A 303 -0.54 -2.50 -9.20
N LEU A 304 -1.54 -2.50 -8.32
CA LEU A 304 -2.93 -2.77 -8.71
C LEU A 304 -3.48 -1.71 -9.68
N ALA A 305 -3.18 -0.43 -9.45
CA ALA A 305 -3.61 0.64 -10.36
C ALA A 305 -3.02 0.49 -11.77
N ILE A 306 -1.73 0.12 -11.85
CA ILE A 306 -1.05 -0.18 -13.11
C ILE A 306 -1.68 -1.40 -13.80
N ALA A 307 -1.89 -2.49 -13.07
CA ALA A 307 -2.52 -3.69 -13.62
C ALA A 307 -3.94 -3.42 -14.11
N GLN A 308 -4.74 -2.65 -13.37
CA GLN A 308 -6.08 -2.22 -13.82
C GLN A 308 -5.99 -1.40 -15.10
N SER A 309 -5.03 -0.49 -15.22
CA SER A 309 -4.81 0.28 -16.44
C SER A 309 -4.49 -0.60 -17.65
N LEU A 310 -3.58 -1.58 -17.48
CA LEU A 310 -3.23 -2.56 -18.52
C LEU A 310 -4.45 -3.40 -18.92
N TYR A 311 -5.28 -3.80 -17.96
CA TYR A 311 -6.54 -4.49 -18.23
C TYR A 311 -7.51 -3.63 -19.05
N LEU A 312 -7.68 -2.35 -18.69
CA LEU A 312 -8.55 -1.41 -19.40
C LEU A 312 -8.07 -1.12 -20.84
N MET A 313 -6.76 -1.26 -21.11
CA MET A 313 -6.20 -1.23 -22.47
C MET A 313 -6.51 -2.53 -23.25
N GLY A 314 -6.84 -3.62 -22.56
CA GLY A 314 -7.13 -4.94 -23.10
C GLY A 314 -5.90 -5.83 -23.26
N VAL A 315 -4.74 -5.44 -22.72
CA VAL A 315 -3.46 -6.16 -22.93
C VAL A 315 -3.17 -7.24 -21.89
N ILE A 316 -3.89 -7.24 -20.77
CA ILE A 316 -3.88 -8.33 -19.78
C ILE A 316 -5.30 -8.74 -19.39
N SER A 317 -5.44 -9.92 -18.77
CA SER A 317 -6.66 -10.36 -18.11
C SER A 317 -6.94 -9.58 -16.81
N TYR A 318 -8.14 -9.76 -16.29
CA TYR A 318 -8.62 -9.04 -15.11
C TYR A 318 -7.70 -9.26 -13.89
N PRO A 319 -7.15 -8.19 -13.29
CA PRO A 319 -6.06 -8.34 -12.34
C PRO A 319 -6.52 -8.67 -10.92
N ARG A 320 -7.81 -8.51 -10.59
CA ARG A 320 -8.33 -8.81 -9.24
C ARG A 320 -8.76 -10.27 -9.12
N THR A 321 -7.80 -11.16 -9.28
CA THR A 321 -7.99 -12.61 -9.20
C THR A 321 -7.15 -13.22 -8.08
N SER A 322 -7.70 -14.25 -7.43
CA SER A 322 -6.97 -15.11 -6.50
C SER A 322 -6.49 -16.41 -7.15
N SER A 323 -6.86 -16.65 -8.41
CA SER A 323 -6.49 -17.85 -9.14
C SER A 323 -5.00 -17.85 -9.51
N GLN A 324 -4.41 -19.03 -9.42
CA GLN A 324 -3.07 -19.35 -9.94
C GLN A 324 -3.18 -20.41 -11.04
N GLU A 325 -4.33 -20.47 -11.73
CA GLU A 325 -4.63 -21.45 -12.76
C GLU A 325 -4.93 -20.80 -14.10
N TYR A 326 -4.33 -21.35 -15.16
CA TYR A 326 -4.67 -21.06 -16.55
C TYR A 326 -5.50 -22.21 -17.14
N PRO A 327 -6.82 -22.05 -17.31
CA PRO A 327 -7.67 -23.03 -18.00
C PRO A 327 -7.36 -23.07 -19.50
N ALA A 328 -7.47 -24.25 -20.12
CA ALA A 328 -7.18 -24.47 -21.54
C ALA A 328 -8.00 -23.57 -22.49
N ALA A 329 -9.20 -23.16 -22.06
CA ALA A 329 -10.09 -22.27 -22.81
C ALA A 329 -9.49 -20.88 -23.14
N ILE A 330 -8.39 -20.49 -22.48
CA ILE A 330 -7.66 -19.25 -22.78
C ILE A 330 -7.03 -19.29 -24.19
N GLY A 331 -6.66 -20.46 -24.71
CA GLY A 331 -6.04 -20.59 -26.03
C GLY A 331 -4.58 -20.11 -26.08
N PHE A 332 -3.70 -20.77 -25.31
CA PHE A 332 -2.31 -20.36 -25.10
C PHE A 332 -1.49 -20.20 -26.39
N GLN A 333 -1.69 -21.10 -27.38
CA GLN A 333 -0.95 -21.07 -28.64
C GLN A 333 -1.14 -19.74 -29.39
N LYS A 334 -2.39 -19.23 -29.41
CA LYS A 334 -2.70 -17.96 -30.06
C LYS A 334 -1.99 -16.80 -29.36
N ILE A 335 -2.06 -16.75 -28.03
CA ILE A 335 -1.42 -15.68 -27.23
C ILE A 335 0.10 -15.68 -27.45
N ILE A 336 0.75 -16.84 -27.38
CA ILE A 336 2.20 -16.96 -27.61
C ILE A 336 2.55 -16.55 -29.05
N GLY A 337 1.74 -16.95 -30.03
CA GLY A 337 1.91 -16.55 -31.43
C GLY A 337 1.78 -15.04 -31.64
N ASP A 338 0.84 -14.39 -30.98
CA ASP A 338 0.66 -12.93 -31.05
C ASP A 338 1.79 -12.19 -30.30
N LEU A 339 2.26 -12.72 -29.16
CA LEU A 339 3.44 -12.21 -28.47
C LEU A 339 4.72 -12.37 -29.30
N ALA A 340 4.85 -13.44 -30.09
CA ALA A 340 6.02 -13.68 -30.94
C ALA A 340 6.20 -12.63 -32.04
N LYS A 341 5.12 -11.93 -32.44
CA LYS A 341 5.16 -10.80 -33.37
C LYS A 341 5.77 -9.55 -32.75
N GLN A 342 5.88 -9.50 -31.41
CA GLN A 342 6.48 -8.39 -30.68
C GLN A 342 7.98 -8.67 -30.53
N LYS A 343 8.84 -7.83 -31.15
CA LYS A 343 10.31 -8.00 -31.18
C LYS A 343 10.93 -8.34 -29.82
N LYS A 344 10.39 -7.78 -28.73
CA LYS A 344 10.85 -8.00 -27.36
C LYS A 344 10.69 -9.45 -26.87
N TYR A 345 9.65 -10.16 -27.30
CA TYR A 345 9.30 -11.50 -26.80
C TYR A 345 9.51 -12.60 -27.84
N GLN A 346 9.87 -12.25 -29.08
CA GLN A 346 10.07 -13.18 -30.19
C GLN A 346 10.98 -14.37 -29.83
N VAL A 347 12.15 -14.09 -29.25
CA VAL A 347 13.13 -15.11 -28.85
C VAL A 347 12.55 -16.02 -27.77
N LEU A 348 11.91 -15.46 -26.74
CA LEU A 348 11.31 -16.23 -25.65
C LEU A 348 10.17 -17.13 -26.13
N CYS A 349 9.33 -16.63 -27.04
CA CYS A 349 8.26 -17.44 -27.64
C CYS A 349 8.81 -18.57 -28.51
N ALA A 350 9.93 -18.36 -29.20
CA ALA A 350 10.57 -19.40 -30.02
C ALA A 350 11.03 -20.60 -29.18
N LEU A 351 11.49 -20.39 -27.94
CA LEU A 351 11.86 -21.46 -27.01
C LEU A 351 10.69 -22.40 -26.66
N LEU A 352 9.45 -21.93 -26.82
CA LEU A 352 8.23 -22.69 -26.53
C LEU A 352 7.59 -23.31 -27.78
N LYS A 353 8.13 -23.05 -28.98
CA LYS A 353 7.58 -23.55 -30.25
C LYS A 353 7.64 -25.09 -30.30
N GLY A 354 6.56 -25.72 -30.80
CA GLY A 354 6.47 -27.18 -30.92
C GLY A 354 6.26 -27.94 -29.61
N ARG A 355 6.23 -27.25 -28.46
CA ARG A 355 6.02 -27.89 -27.15
C ARG A 355 4.54 -28.05 -26.81
N LYS A 356 4.22 -29.06 -26.01
CA LYS A 356 2.92 -29.18 -25.34
C LYS A 356 2.81 -28.11 -24.25
N LEU A 357 1.96 -27.10 -24.47
CA LEU A 357 1.78 -25.97 -23.56
C LEU A 357 0.95 -26.36 -22.33
N THR A 358 1.63 -26.94 -21.33
CA THR A 358 1.03 -27.28 -20.03
C THR A 358 1.53 -26.29 -18.97
N PRO A 359 0.69 -25.39 -18.45
CA PRO A 359 1.13 -24.40 -17.48
C PRO A 359 1.37 -25.05 -16.11
N ALA A 360 2.39 -24.58 -15.40
CA ALA A 360 2.67 -24.94 -14.01
C ALA A 360 1.63 -24.30 -13.06
N ASN A 361 0.38 -24.76 -13.08
CA ASN A 361 -0.70 -24.22 -12.27
C ASN A 361 -0.45 -24.35 -10.75
N GLY A 362 -0.88 -23.33 -10.00
CA GLY A 362 -0.82 -23.29 -8.54
C GLY A 362 -2.05 -23.92 -7.88
N LYS A 363 -2.07 -23.90 -6.54
CA LYS A 363 -3.15 -24.50 -5.74
C LYS A 363 -4.40 -23.61 -5.65
N LYS A 364 -4.23 -22.29 -5.74
CA LYS A 364 -5.34 -21.34 -5.54
C LYS A 364 -6.18 -21.24 -6.81
N LYS A 365 -7.50 -21.18 -6.64
CA LYS A 365 -8.49 -21.04 -7.71
C LYS A 365 -9.42 -19.88 -7.42
N ASP A 366 -10.03 -19.34 -8.47
CA ASP A 366 -11.09 -18.34 -8.40
C ASP A 366 -12.17 -18.75 -9.41
N PRO A 367 -13.43 -19.01 -8.99
CA PRO A 367 -14.48 -19.48 -9.89
C PRO A 367 -14.82 -18.51 -11.02
N ALA A 368 -14.61 -17.20 -10.80
CA ALA A 368 -15.00 -16.17 -11.76
C ALA A 368 -13.88 -15.85 -12.76
N HIS A 369 -12.62 -15.94 -12.32
CA HIS A 369 -11.48 -15.45 -13.08
C HIS A 369 -10.30 -16.44 -13.10
N PRO A 370 -9.68 -16.66 -14.26
CA PRO A 370 -8.36 -17.29 -14.31
C PRO A 370 -7.29 -16.40 -13.67
N ALA A 371 -6.06 -16.90 -13.58
CA ALA A 371 -4.91 -16.10 -13.18
C ALA A 371 -4.63 -14.92 -14.15
N ILE A 372 -3.72 -14.01 -13.78
CA ILE A 372 -3.34 -12.85 -14.58
C ILE A 372 -2.44 -13.28 -15.74
N TYR A 373 -2.83 -13.01 -16.99
CA TYR A 373 -2.08 -13.36 -18.21
C TYR A 373 -2.15 -12.24 -19.27
N PRO A 374 -1.18 -12.14 -20.19
CA PRO A 374 -1.24 -11.21 -21.32
C PRO A 374 -2.23 -11.70 -22.40
N THR A 375 -2.96 -10.79 -23.04
CA THR A 375 -3.94 -11.18 -24.07
C THR A 375 -3.33 -11.42 -25.45
N GLY A 376 -2.05 -11.08 -25.63
CA GLY A 376 -1.35 -11.10 -26.92
C GLY A 376 -1.45 -9.78 -27.71
N LEU A 377 -2.38 -8.89 -27.33
CA LEU A 377 -2.48 -7.56 -27.95
C LEU A 377 -1.20 -6.74 -27.69
N VAL A 378 -0.80 -5.96 -28.69
CA VAL A 378 0.33 -5.04 -28.58
C VAL A 378 -0.10 -3.83 -27.76
N PRO A 379 0.55 -3.53 -26.63
CA PRO A 379 0.24 -2.32 -25.87
C PRO A 379 0.80 -1.08 -26.59
N HIS A 380 0.09 0.04 -26.48
CA HIS A 380 0.51 1.35 -26.98
C HIS A 380 0.61 2.34 -25.81
N ASP A 381 1.52 3.30 -25.90
CA ASP A 381 1.66 4.43 -24.96
C ASP A 381 1.82 4.04 -23.48
N LEU A 382 2.59 2.98 -23.21
CA LEU A 382 2.87 2.57 -21.82
C LEU A 382 3.90 3.49 -21.16
N ASP A 383 3.58 3.95 -19.95
CA ASP A 383 4.56 4.62 -19.10
C ASP A 383 5.64 3.65 -18.60
N PRO A 384 6.83 4.13 -18.15
CA PRO A 384 7.93 3.25 -17.74
C PRO A 384 7.59 2.22 -16.66
N ARG A 385 6.66 2.52 -15.74
CA ARG A 385 6.21 1.58 -14.70
C ARG A 385 5.23 0.55 -15.28
N GLN A 386 4.35 0.97 -16.19
CA GLN A 386 3.48 0.06 -16.94
C GLN A 386 4.29 -0.93 -17.78
N VAL A 387 5.36 -0.47 -18.45
CA VAL A 387 6.28 -1.35 -19.20
C VAL A 387 6.87 -2.44 -18.30
N LYS A 388 7.34 -2.08 -17.09
CA LYS A 388 7.90 -3.04 -16.12
C LYS A 388 6.87 -4.08 -15.67
N VAL A 389 5.67 -3.65 -15.29
CA VAL A 389 4.62 -4.56 -14.81
C VAL A 389 4.10 -5.45 -15.93
N TYR A 390 3.91 -4.91 -17.14
CA TYR A 390 3.49 -5.70 -18.30
C TYR A 390 4.54 -6.76 -18.67
N ASP A 391 5.83 -6.38 -18.72
CA ASP A 391 6.92 -7.31 -18.98
C ASP A 391 7.00 -8.43 -17.94
N LEU A 392 6.84 -8.09 -16.66
CA LEU A 392 6.79 -9.06 -15.57
C LEU A 392 5.65 -10.07 -15.76
N ILE A 393 4.46 -9.61 -16.15
CA ILE A 393 3.30 -10.47 -16.43
C ILE A 393 3.55 -11.38 -17.64
N VAL A 394 4.06 -10.84 -18.75
CA VAL A 394 4.36 -11.61 -19.96
C VAL A 394 5.39 -12.69 -19.68
N LYS A 395 6.53 -12.33 -19.06
CA LYS A 395 7.59 -13.29 -18.75
C LYS A 395 7.13 -14.34 -17.74
N ARG A 396 6.32 -13.98 -16.74
CA ARG A 396 5.73 -14.99 -15.83
C ARG A 396 4.85 -15.96 -16.61
N PHE A 397 3.97 -15.47 -17.47
CA PHE A 397 3.10 -16.31 -18.30
C PHE A 397 3.92 -17.30 -19.12
N LEU A 398 4.93 -16.84 -19.88
CA LEU A 398 5.80 -17.70 -20.68
C LEU A 398 6.55 -18.72 -19.80
N ALA A 399 7.11 -18.28 -18.68
CA ALA A 399 7.86 -19.14 -17.76
C ALA A 399 7.01 -20.29 -17.20
N THR A 400 5.69 -20.12 -17.05
CA THR A 400 4.81 -21.20 -16.56
C THR A 400 4.79 -22.43 -17.48
N PHE A 401 5.16 -22.29 -18.76
CA PHE A 401 5.25 -23.39 -19.74
C PHE A 401 6.68 -23.94 -19.90
N GLY A 402 7.66 -23.38 -19.19
CA GLY A 402 9.05 -23.84 -19.25
C GLY A 402 9.26 -25.18 -18.54
N ASN A 403 10.33 -25.89 -18.90
CA ASN A 403 10.73 -27.08 -18.14
C ASN A 403 11.36 -26.66 -16.80
N PRO A 404 11.34 -27.52 -15.77
CA PRO A 404 12.09 -27.28 -14.54
C PRO A 404 13.58 -27.03 -14.82
N ALA A 405 14.15 -26.02 -14.14
CA ALA A 405 15.59 -25.75 -14.18
C ALA A 405 16.32 -26.76 -13.30
N THR A 406 17.53 -27.17 -13.69
CA THR A 406 18.36 -28.08 -12.87
C THR A 406 19.37 -27.27 -12.10
N ARG A 407 19.32 -27.35 -10.76
CA ARG A 407 20.28 -26.69 -9.87
C ARG A 407 21.09 -27.74 -9.13
N GLU A 408 22.38 -27.48 -9.00
CA GLU A 408 23.32 -28.31 -8.25
C GLU A 408 23.76 -27.54 -7.01
N THR A 409 23.59 -28.15 -5.84
CA THR A 409 24.21 -27.72 -4.59
C THR A 409 25.39 -28.63 -4.29
N VAL A 410 26.56 -28.04 -4.10
CA VAL A 410 27.77 -28.76 -3.67
C VAL A 410 28.08 -28.31 -2.24
N LYS A 411 28.21 -29.25 -1.32
CA LYS A 411 28.77 -29.02 0.01
C LYS A 411 30.15 -29.67 0.06
N VAL A 412 31.16 -28.88 0.40
CA VAL A 412 32.54 -29.35 0.60
C VAL A 412 32.81 -29.30 2.09
N HIS A 413 33.10 -30.46 2.68
CA HIS A 413 33.51 -30.59 4.06
C HIS A 413 35.04 -30.57 4.11
N LEU A 414 35.57 -29.65 4.91
CA LEU A 414 36.98 -29.37 5.07
C LEU A 414 37.35 -29.74 6.50
N ASP A 415 38.26 -30.68 6.67
CA ASP A 415 38.85 -31.00 7.97
C ASP A 415 40.03 -30.07 8.28
N VAL A 416 40.00 -29.50 9.47
CA VAL A 416 41.10 -28.70 10.02
C VAL A 416 41.41 -29.20 11.42
N ASN A 417 42.43 -30.04 11.54
CA ASN A 417 42.85 -30.64 12.81
C ASN A 417 41.70 -31.39 13.54
N GLY A 418 40.85 -32.11 12.79
CA GLY A 418 39.70 -32.84 13.33
C GLY A 418 38.42 -32.02 13.53
N GLU A 419 38.43 -30.72 13.24
CA GLU A 419 37.25 -29.86 13.27
C GLU A 419 36.71 -29.64 11.84
N GLU A 420 35.40 -29.81 11.65
CA GLU A 420 34.76 -29.78 10.33
C GLU A 420 34.30 -28.37 9.95
N PHE A 421 34.64 -27.93 8.73
CA PHE A 421 34.16 -26.71 8.10
C PHE A 421 33.42 -27.02 6.81
N ILE A 422 32.24 -26.43 6.62
CA ILE A 422 31.36 -26.69 5.48
C ILE A 422 31.29 -25.45 4.58
N ALA A 423 31.78 -25.59 3.35
CA ALA A 423 31.52 -24.64 2.27
C ALA A 423 30.33 -25.11 1.44
N LYS A 424 29.43 -24.19 1.08
CA LYS A 424 28.24 -24.51 0.27
C LYS A 424 28.19 -23.63 -0.97
N GLY A 425 28.26 -24.25 -2.15
CA GLY A 425 27.99 -23.60 -3.42
C GLY A 425 26.66 -24.04 -4.00
N THR A 426 25.98 -23.16 -4.70
CA THR A 426 24.81 -23.52 -5.50
C THR A 426 24.89 -22.83 -6.85
N ARG A 427 24.73 -23.58 -7.93
CA ARG A 427 24.75 -23.05 -9.30
C ARG A 427 23.62 -23.64 -10.14
N THR A 428 23.28 -22.95 -11.21
CA THR A 428 22.31 -23.45 -12.19
C THR A 428 23.06 -24.21 -13.29
N VAL A 429 22.79 -25.50 -13.41
CA VAL A 429 23.42 -26.37 -14.42
C VAL A 429 22.66 -26.28 -15.74
N ASP A 430 21.33 -26.19 -15.65
CA ASP A 430 20.45 -26.07 -16.81
C ASP A 430 19.35 -25.04 -16.51
N ARG A 431 19.34 -23.94 -17.27
CA ARG A 431 18.53 -22.74 -16.99
C ARG A 431 17.04 -22.96 -17.28
N GLN A 432 16.68 -23.67 -18.35
CA GLN A 432 15.28 -23.93 -18.75
C GLN A 432 14.35 -22.71 -18.54
N TRP A 433 13.33 -22.82 -17.67
CA TRP A 433 12.37 -21.73 -17.41
C TRP A 433 13.03 -20.43 -16.90
N HIS A 434 14.24 -20.47 -16.35
CA HIS A 434 14.97 -19.27 -15.93
C HIS A 434 15.20 -18.32 -17.12
N GLU A 435 15.44 -18.84 -18.33
CA GLU A 435 15.62 -18.01 -19.54
C GLU A 435 14.32 -17.26 -19.90
N LEU A 436 13.17 -17.90 -19.71
CA LEU A 436 11.86 -17.32 -19.96
C LEU A 436 11.49 -16.23 -18.94
N TYR A 437 12.11 -16.26 -17.75
CA TYR A 437 11.81 -15.36 -16.65
C TYR A 437 12.92 -14.35 -16.32
N ASP A 438 14.05 -14.39 -17.01
CA ASP A 438 15.15 -13.44 -16.81
C ASP A 438 14.70 -11.99 -17.10
N PRO A 439 15.11 -10.98 -16.31
CA PRO A 439 16.01 -11.03 -15.15
C PRO A 439 15.28 -11.21 -13.80
N TYR A 440 14.03 -11.66 -13.79
CA TYR A 440 13.18 -11.70 -12.59
C TYR A 440 13.37 -12.95 -11.74
N VAL A 441 14.15 -13.93 -12.21
CA VAL A 441 14.54 -15.10 -11.42
C VAL A 441 15.57 -14.70 -10.35
N LYS A 442 15.39 -15.15 -9.10
CA LYS A 442 16.38 -14.91 -8.04
C LYS A 442 17.58 -15.84 -8.25
N MET A 443 18.72 -15.28 -8.62
CA MET A 443 19.98 -16.02 -8.80
C MET A 443 20.94 -15.66 -7.67
N GLU A 444 20.89 -16.42 -6.56
CA GLU A 444 22.03 -16.53 -5.65
C GLU A 444 22.85 -17.71 -6.17
N GLU A 445 23.92 -17.39 -6.90
CA GLU A 445 24.86 -18.37 -7.43
C GLU A 445 26.21 -18.19 -6.73
N GLU A 446 26.69 -19.28 -6.15
CA GLU A 446 27.98 -19.33 -5.49
C GLU A 446 28.69 -20.58 -6.03
N GLU A 447 29.68 -20.36 -6.89
CA GLU A 447 30.47 -21.44 -7.47
C GLU A 447 31.69 -21.74 -6.61
N LEU A 448 31.76 -22.97 -6.12
CA LEU A 448 32.96 -23.45 -5.44
C LEU A 448 34.04 -23.88 -6.44
N PRO A 449 35.33 -23.83 -6.06
CA PRO A 449 36.40 -24.42 -6.85
C PRO A 449 36.14 -25.92 -7.11
N PRO A 450 36.56 -26.47 -8.26
CA PRO A 450 36.41 -27.89 -8.53
C PRO A 450 37.35 -28.69 -7.63
N LEU A 451 36.82 -29.30 -6.57
CA LEU A 451 37.58 -30.06 -5.56
C LEU A 451 37.25 -31.55 -5.62
N GLN A 452 38.19 -32.38 -5.18
CA GLN A 452 38.05 -33.83 -4.96
C GLN A 452 38.35 -34.19 -3.51
N LYS A 453 37.96 -35.40 -3.09
CA LYS A 453 38.30 -35.90 -1.76
C LYS A 453 39.84 -35.94 -1.62
N ASN A 454 40.34 -35.58 -0.45
CA ASN A 454 41.76 -35.43 -0.11
C ASN A 454 42.48 -34.27 -0.81
N ASP A 455 41.78 -33.39 -1.56
CA ASP A 455 42.39 -32.14 -2.05
C ASP A 455 42.76 -31.24 -0.85
N MET A 456 43.86 -30.51 -0.97
CA MET A 456 44.31 -29.55 0.05
C MET A 456 43.90 -28.11 -0.30
N VAL A 457 43.20 -27.45 0.62
CA VAL A 457 42.81 -26.04 0.54
C VAL A 457 43.76 -25.20 1.39
N LYS A 458 44.41 -24.19 0.80
CA LYS A 458 45.26 -23.26 1.57
C LYS A 458 44.39 -22.34 2.41
N ILE A 459 44.56 -22.33 3.73
CA ILE A 459 43.85 -21.42 4.63
C ILE A 459 44.49 -20.04 4.52
N LYS A 460 43.66 -19.01 4.23
CA LYS A 460 44.12 -17.61 4.19
C LYS A 460 43.77 -16.87 5.47
N LYS A 461 42.58 -17.12 6.00
CA LYS A 461 42.07 -16.44 7.19
C LYS A 461 41.08 -17.35 7.90
N LEU A 462 41.26 -17.48 9.21
CA LEU A 462 40.27 -18.01 10.12
C LEU A 462 39.71 -16.84 10.94
N THR A 463 38.39 -16.74 11.06
CA THR A 463 37.72 -15.65 11.77
C THR A 463 36.75 -16.22 12.78
N LEU A 464 36.93 -15.89 14.05
CA LEU A 464 35.93 -16.09 15.09
C LEU A 464 35.08 -14.83 15.17
N GLU A 465 33.83 -14.91 14.72
CA GLU A 465 32.90 -13.78 14.77
C GLU A 465 32.03 -13.88 16.02
N ASP A 466 32.04 -12.82 16.82
CA ASP A 466 31.08 -12.61 17.91
C ASP A 466 29.82 -11.95 17.34
N LYS A 467 28.70 -12.67 17.42
CA LYS A 467 27.42 -12.26 16.85
C LYS A 467 26.32 -12.32 17.89
N HIS A 468 25.25 -11.61 17.60
CA HIS A 468 24.05 -11.62 18.43
C HIS A 468 22.84 -11.98 17.55
N THR A 469 21.91 -12.75 18.12
CA THR A 469 20.65 -13.05 17.45
C THR A 469 19.94 -11.75 17.09
N GLN A 470 19.26 -11.72 15.94
CA GLN A 470 18.56 -10.52 15.47
C GLN A 470 17.06 -10.65 15.69
N PRO A 471 16.35 -9.55 15.98
CA PRO A 471 14.89 -9.58 16.11
C PRO A 471 14.22 -9.97 14.79
N PRO A 472 12.95 -10.40 14.82
CA PRO A 472 12.21 -10.69 13.60
C PRO A 472 12.14 -9.46 12.69
N LYS A 473 12.26 -9.68 11.37
CA LYS A 473 12.18 -8.57 10.41
C LYS A 473 10.79 -7.92 10.45
N ARG A 474 10.77 -6.59 10.40
CA ARG A 474 9.54 -5.82 10.17
C ARG A 474 8.90 -6.21 8.85
N PHE A 475 7.60 -6.01 8.76
CA PHE A 475 6.88 -6.18 7.50
C PHE A 475 7.25 -5.06 6.52
N THR A 476 7.37 -5.37 5.23
CA THR A 476 7.21 -4.40 4.15
C THR A 476 5.75 -4.31 3.69
N PRO A 477 5.32 -3.27 2.94
CA PRO A 477 3.98 -3.19 2.37
C PRO A 477 3.54 -4.47 1.64
N ALA A 478 4.43 -5.06 0.84
CA ALA A 478 4.16 -6.30 0.13
C ALA A 478 4.02 -7.50 1.07
N SER A 479 4.92 -7.64 2.04
CA SER A 479 4.83 -8.75 3.00
C SER A 479 3.63 -8.63 3.94
N LEU A 480 3.18 -7.41 4.25
CA LEU A 480 1.96 -7.17 5.03
C LEU A 480 0.72 -7.57 4.22
N VAL A 481 0.63 -7.19 2.94
CA VAL A 481 -0.48 -7.67 2.07
C VAL A 481 -0.50 -9.18 1.98
N ARG A 482 0.66 -9.83 1.86
CA ARG A 482 0.77 -11.30 1.89
C ARG A 482 0.34 -11.89 3.23
N GLN A 483 0.65 -11.23 4.35
CA GLN A 483 0.22 -11.66 5.68
C GLN A 483 -1.30 -11.53 5.86
N LEU A 484 -1.89 -10.43 5.39
CA LEU A 484 -3.35 -10.24 5.41
C LEU A 484 -4.05 -11.30 4.57
N GLU A 485 -3.53 -11.64 3.39
CA GLU A 485 -4.08 -12.74 2.60
C GLU A 485 -4.01 -14.09 3.34
N ARG A 486 -2.87 -14.40 3.97
CA ARG A 486 -2.69 -15.66 4.73
C ARG A 486 -3.66 -15.80 5.89
N GLN A 487 -4.07 -14.69 6.50
CA GLN A 487 -5.04 -14.68 7.60
C GLN A 487 -6.48 -14.47 7.12
N SER A 488 -6.73 -14.47 5.81
CA SER A 488 -8.04 -14.21 5.20
C SER A 488 -8.63 -12.85 5.60
N LEU A 489 -7.78 -11.85 5.77
CA LEU A 489 -8.15 -10.49 6.13
C LEU A 489 -8.30 -9.62 4.88
N GLY A 490 -9.53 -9.16 4.64
CA GLY A 490 -9.90 -8.39 3.46
C GLY A 490 -9.82 -9.21 2.17
N THR A 491 -10.20 -8.58 1.06
CA THR A 491 -10.25 -9.23 -0.26
C THR A 491 -9.03 -8.85 -1.09
N LYS A 492 -8.84 -9.55 -2.21
CA LYS A 492 -7.83 -9.23 -3.24
C LYS A 492 -7.85 -7.74 -3.64
N ALA A 493 -9.01 -7.10 -3.63
CA ALA A 493 -9.17 -5.68 -4.00
C ALA A 493 -8.88 -4.69 -2.86
N THR A 494 -9.09 -5.05 -1.59
CA THR A 494 -9.11 -4.08 -0.48
C THR A 494 -7.82 -4.03 0.34
N ARG A 495 -7.04 -5.11 0.39
CA ARG A 495 -5.82 -5.21 1.24
C ARG A 495 -4.83 -4.08 1.02
N SER A 496 -4.56 -3.72 -0.23
CA SER A 496 -3.62 -2.64 -0.56
C SER A 496 -4.13 -1.26 -0.12
N GLU A 497 -5.44 -1.01 -0.18
CA GLU A 497 -6.05 0.24 0.30
C GLU A 497 -6.04 0.31 1.83
N ILE A 498 -6.22 -0.82 2.52
CA ILE A 498 -6.15 -0.89 3.98
C ILE A 498 -4.74 -0.50 4.46
N VAL A 499 -3.70 -1.10 3.86
CA VAL A 499 -2.30 -0.75 4.19
C VAL A 499 -2.04 0.74 3.93
N GLU A 500 -2.48 1.27 2.79
CA GLU A 500 -2.36 2.70 2.47
C GLU A 500 -3.10 3.59 3.49
N THR A 501 -4.26 3.15 3.98
CA THR A 501 -5.05 3.88 4.99
C THR A 501 -4.30 3.97 6.31
N LEU A 502 -3.65 2.89 6.75
CA LEU A 502 -2.83 2.90 7.97
C LEU A 502 -1.69 3.93 7.88
N TYR A 503 -1.04 4.05 6.73
CA TYR A 503 -0.03 5.09 6.47
C TYR A 503 -0.63 6.50 6.50
N LYS A 504 -1.73 6.73 5.77
CA LYS A 504 -2.41 8.04 5.70
C LYS A 504 -2.86 8.52 7.09
N ARG A 505 -3.26 7.60 7.97
CA ARG A 505 -3.66 7.89 9.36
C ARG A 505 -2.47 8.04 10.32
N LYS A 506 -1.23 7.81 9.85
CA LYS A 506 0.01 7.84 10.63
C LYS A 506 0.02 6.83 11.79
N TYR A 507 -0.66 5.70 11.62
CA TYR A 507 -0.57 4.59 12.55
C TYR A 507 0.70 3.77 12.31
N ILE A 508 1.14 3.72 11.05
CA ILE A 508 2.37 3.09 10.63
C ILE A 508 3.19 4.04 9.75
N VAL A 509 4.51 3.84 9.71
CA VAL A 509 5.47 4.64 8.94
C VAL A 509 6.56 3.75 8.32
N ASP A 510 7.31 4.32 7.38
CA ASP A 510 8.43 3.72 6.64
C ASP A 510 8.09 2.51 5.77
N ASP A 511 9.03 2.12 4.89
CA ASP A 511 8.90 0.93 4.04
C ASP A 511 9.23 -0.37 4.79
N SER A 512 10.13 -0.31 5.78
CA SER A 512 10.27 -1.34 6.81
C SER A 512 9.30 -0.97 7.93
N ILE A 513 8.06 -1.42 7.80
CA ILE A 513 6.88 -0.88 8.49
C ILE A 513 7.12 -0.88 10.00
N ARG A 514 7.10 0.32 10.58
CA ARG A 514 7.14 0.53 12.02
C ARG A 514 5.78 1.02 12.49
N ALA A 515 5.27 0.45 13.58
CA ALA A 515 4.13 1.04 14.28
C ALA A 515 4.56 2.35 14.96
N THR A 516 3.76 3.41 14.84
CA THR A 516 3.99 4.63 15.63
C THR A 516 3.54 4.40 17.07
N LYS A 517 4.06 5.17 18.05
CA LYS A 517 3.56 5.12 19.45
C LYS A 517 2.04 5.24 19.50
N PHE A 518 1.48 6.16 18.70
CA PHE A 518 0.04 6.32 18.58
C PHE A 518 -0.67 5.12 17.94
N GLY A 519 -0.08 4.49 16.92
CA GLY A 519 -0.62 3.27 16.33
C GLY A 519 -0.62 2.09 17.30
N MET A 520 0.43 1.95 18.13
CA MET A 520 0.49 0.96 19.20
C MET A 520 -0.59 1.21 20.25
N GLU A 521 -0.78 2.45 20.68
CA GLU A 521 -1.81 2.80 21.66
C GLU A 521 -3.22 2.51 21.15
N ILE A 522 -3.50 2.85 19.88
CA ILE A 522 -4.79 2.52 19.26
C ILE A 522 -5.02 1.00 19.28
N ALA A 523 -4.01 0.19 18.97
CA ALA A 523 -4.14 -1.26 19.03
C ALA A 523 -4.41 -1.75 20.47
N VAL A 524 -3.70 -1.23 21.49
CA VAL A 524 -3.94 -1.56 22.91
C VAL A 524 -5.37 -1.24 23.32
N VAL A 525 -5.84 -0.04 23.01
CA VAL A 525 -7.21 0.41 23.35
C VAL A 525 -8.24 -0.48 22.68
N LEU A 526 -8.04 -0.82 21.41
CA LEU A 526 -8.95 -1.71 20.70
C LEU A 526 -8.92 -3.13 21.28
N GLU A 527 -7.75 -3.69 21.60
CA GLU A 527 -7.60 -4.99 22.25
C GLU A 527 -8.31 -5.06 23.60
N ARG A 528 -8.26 -3.98 24.39
CA ARG A 528 -8.83 -3.94 25.75
C ARG A 528 -10.33 -3.65 25.77
N HIS A 529 -10.82 -2.78 24.88
CA HIS A 529 -12.18 -2.25 24.96
C HIS A 529 -13.11 -2.73 23.84
N VAL A 530 -12.56 -3.22 22.73
CA VAL A 530 -13.30 -3.67 21.54
C VAL A 530 -12.60 -4.88 20.90
N PRO A 531 -12.25 -5.95 21.66
CA PRO A 531 -11.38 -7.03 21.18
C PRO A 531 -11.89 -7.68 19.89
N GLU A 532 -13.20 -7.77 19.70
CA GLU A 532 -13.84 -8.34 18.53
C GLU A 532 -13.42 -7.63 17.23
N ILE A 533 -13.12 -6.32 17.26
CA ILE A 533 -12.75 -5.57 16.04
C ILE A 533 -11.32 -5.83 15.60
N VAL A 534 -10.44 -6.25 16.51
CA VAL A 534 -9.04 -6.57 16.22
C VAL A 534 -8.82 -8.07 16.04
N ASP A 535 -9.81 -8.89 16.38
CA ASP A 535 -9.79 -10.33 16.12
C ASP A 535 -9.99 -10.62 14.62
N PRO A 536 -9.03 -11.30 13.98
CA PRO A 536 -9.21 -11.78 12.61
C PRO A 536 -10.42 -12.71 12.40
N GLU A 537 -10.92 -13.40 13.42
CA GLU A 537 -12.07 -14.32 13.28
C GLU A 537 -13.34 -13.57 12.89
N LEU A 538 -13.62 -12.39 13.45
CA LEU A 538 -14.78 -11.57 13.05
C LEU A 538 -14.77 -11.30 11.54
N THR A 539 -13.61 -10.96 10.99
CA THR A 539 -13.47 -10.74 9.54
C THR A 539 -13.67 -12.03 8.75
N ARG A 540 -13.15 -13.16 9.23
CA ARG A 540 -13.33 -14.47 8.57
C ARG A 540 -14.79 -14.91 8.57
N GLU A 541 -15.51 -14.72 9.66
CA GLU A 541 -16.95 -15.00 9.74
C GLU A 541 -17.74 -14.16 8.75
N PHE A 542 -17.39 -12.88 8.59
CA PHE A 542 -18.06 -12.04 7.61
C PHE A 542 -17.78 -12.46 6.18
N GLU A 543 -16.55 -12.88 5.84
CA GLU A 543 -16.30 -13.42 4.51
C GLU A 543 -17.08 -14.72 4.27
N LYS A 544 -17.18 -15.62 5.26
CA LYS A 544 -18.05 -16.82 5.19
C LYS A 544 -19.53 -16.44 5.00
N ASP A 545 -19.99 -15.40 5.68
CA ASP A 545 -21.35 -14.89 5.52
C ASP A 545 -21.58 -14.29 4.13
N MET A 546 -20.59 -13.61 3.54
CA MET A 546 -20.68 -13.08 2.18
C MET A 546 -20.76 -14.23 1.16
N ASP A 547 -19.96 -15.28 1.34
CA ASP A 547 -20.03 -16.48 0.50
C ASP A 547 -21.40 -17.16 0.63
N ALA A 548 -21.93 -17.28 1.85
CA ALA A 548 -23.26 -17.83 2.09
C ALA A 548 -24.40 -16.97 1.48
N VAL A 549 -24.26 -15.63 1.45
CA VAL A 549 -25.20 -14.74 0.75
C VAL A 549 -25.09 -14.93 -0.77
N GLN A 550 -23.86 -15.06 -1.28
CA GLN A 550 -23.61 -15.28 -2.71
C GLN A 550 -24.20 -16.61 -3.20
N GLU A 551 -24.16 -17.65 -2.35
CA GLU A 551 -24.74 -18.97 -2.63
C GLU A 551 -26.23 -19.07 -2.26
N HIS A 552 -26.88 -17.96 -1.88
CA HIS A 552 -28.29 -17.92 -1.45
C HIS A 552 -28.62 -18.77 -0.20
N LYS A 553 -27.62 -19.14 0.60
CA LYS A 553 -27.75 -19.94 1.83
C LYS A 553 -28.14 -19.09 3.06
N LYS A 554 -27.78 -17.81 3.09
CA LYS A 554 -28.12 -16.86 4.17
C LYS A 554 -28.76 -15.60 3.62
N LYS A 555 -29.66 -14.99 4.39
CA LYS A 555 -30.29 -13.70 4.07
C LYS A 555 -29.47 -12.54 4.63
N MET A 556 -29.29 -11.48 3.84
CA MET A 556 -28.62 -10.23 4.24
C MET A 556 -29.18 -9.66 5.55
N SER A 557 -30.51 -9.59 5.70
CA SER A 557 -31.16 -9.02 6.90
C SER A 557 -30.70 -9.70 8.18
N SER A 558 -30.67 -11.03 8.20
CA SER A 558 -30.24 -11.82 9.36
C SER A 558 -28.81 -11.50 9.78
N ILE A 559 -27.90 -11.32 8.83
CA ILE A 559 -26.49 -11.00 9.09
C ILE A 559 -26.38 -9.58 9.67
N LEU A 560 -27.08 -8.62 9.06
CA LEU A 560 -27.06 -7.23 9.50
C LEU A 560 -27.69 -7.05 10.90
N ASP A 561 -28.77 -7.76 11.20
CA ASP A 561 -29.42 -7.68 12.51
C ASP A 561 -28.54 -8.29 13.62
N ASN A 562 -27.84 -9.39 13.32
CA ASN A 562 -26.83 -9.92 14.25
C ASN A 562 -25.69 -8.92 14.48
N ALA A 563 -25.15 -8.33 13.41
CA ALA A 563 -24.10 -7.33 13.51
C ALA A 563 -24.52 -6.11 14.35
N LYS A 564 -25.75 -5.62 14.19
CA LYS A 564 -26.30 -4.52 15.01
C LYS A 564 -26.39 -4.91 16.49
N LYS A 565 -26.88 -6.11 16.81
CA LYS A 565 -26.98 -6.60 18.18
C LYS A 565 -25.61 -6.66 18.86
N VAL A 566 -24.63 -7.28 18.19
CA VAL A 566 -23.25 -7.38 18.69
C VAL A 566 -22.63 -6.00 18.90
N LEU A 567 -22.69 -5.12 17.89
CA LEU A 567 -22.14 -3.78 17.99
C LEU A 567 -22.80 -2.94 19.09
N THR A 568 -24.12 -3.06 19.28
CA THR A 568 -24.83 -2.30 20.30
C THR A 568 -24.31 -2.65 21.69
N LYS A 569 -24.08 -3.93 21.98
CA LYS A 569 -23.51 -4.39 23.25
C LYS A 569 -22.10 -3.82 23.46
N ILE A 570 -21.22 -3.99 22.47
CA ILE A 570 -19.83 -3.52 22.52
C ILE A 570 -19.76 -2.00 22.73
N LEU A 571 -20.55 -1.23 21.98
CA LEU A 571 -20.54 0.22 22.06
C LEU A 571 -21.13 0.74 23.38
N ALA A 572 -22.11 0.04 23.96
CA ALA A 572 -22.65 0.39 25.28
C ALA A 572 -21.58 0.21 26.37
N ASP A 573 -20.80 -0.87 26.31
CA ASP A 573 -19.71 -1.11 27.26
C ASP A 573 -18.52 -0.15 27.03
N PHE A 574 -18.19 0.17 25.78
CA PHE A 574 -17.20 1.20 25.46
C PHE A 574 -17.64 2.57 26.01
N LYS A 575 -18.92 2.92 25.88
CA LYS A 575 -19.45 4.23 26.32
C LYS A 575 -19.23 4.47 27.82
N LYS A 576 -19.35 3.43 28.65
CA LYS A 576 -19.07 3.48 30.10
C LYS A 576 -17.63 3.88 30.41
N LYS A 577 -16.68 3.56 29.52
CA LYS A 577 -15.23 3.79 29.66
C LYS A 577 -14.71 4.90 28.75
N GLU A 578 -15.60 5.64 28.06
CA GLU A 578 -15.23 6.59 27.01
C GLU A 578 -14.23 7.66 27.48
N LYS A 579 -14.43 8.21 28.69
CA LYS A 579 -13.55 9.24 29.26
C LYS A 579 -12.15 8.70 29.54
N GLN A 580 -12.06 7.54 30.19
CA GLN A 580 -10.78 6.88 30.49
C GLN A 580 -10.00 6.59 29.21
N VAL A 581 -10.66 5.98 28.22
CA VAL A 581 -10.05 5.70 26.91
C VAL A 581 -9.59 6.99 26.23
N GLY A 582 -10.36 8.07 26.38
CA GLY A 582 -10.01 9.38 25.87
C GLY A 582 -8.71 9.93 26.45
N GLU A 583 -8.55 9.83 27.76
CA GLU A 583 -7.37 10.27 28.51
C GLU A 583 -6.12 9.46 28.09
N GLU A 584 -6.22 8.13 28.04
CA GLU A 584 -5.14 7.24 27.57
C GLU A 584 -4.64 7.63 26.16
N LEU A 585 -5.58 7.84 25.22
CA LEU A 585 -5.27 8.26 23.84
C LEU A 585 -4.70 9.69 23.75
N ALA A 586 -5.20 10.61 24.58
CA ALA A 586 -4.77 12.00 24.58
C ALA A 586 -3.34 12.14 25.11
N LEU A 587 -2.99 11.41 26.18
CA LEU A 587 -1.65 11.39 26.76
C LEU A 587 -0.60 10.99 25.73
N THR A 588 -0.81 9.88 25.02
CA THR A 588 0.11 9.42 23.97
C THR A 588 0.28 10.46 22.85
N LEU A 589 -0.78 11.19 22.49
CA LEU A 589 -0.68 12.27 21.50
C LEU A 589 0.07 13.49 22.03
N GLN A 590 -0.12 13.85 23.29
CA GLN A 590 0.59 14.96 23.91
C GLN A 590 2.08 14.64 24.00
N GLU A 591 2.47 13.47 24.48
CA GLU A 591 3.86 13.03 24.50
C GLU A 591 4.48 13.04 23.09
N THR A 592 3.74 12.54 22.10
CA THR A 592 4.22 12.56 20.70
C THR A 592 4.32 13.98 20.15
N ARG A 593 3.38 14.88 20.48
CA ARG A 593 3.44 16.30 20.07
C ARG A 593 4.56 17.03 20.77
N HIS A 594 4.76 16.85 22.07
CA HIS A 594 5.88 17.45 22.80
C HIS A 594 7.22 17.07 22.18
N ILE A 595 7.38 15.83 21.67
CA ILE A 595 8.60 15.40 20.97
C ILE A 595 8.71 15.99 19.56
N VAL A 596 7.63 16.00 18.77
CA VAL A 596 7.65 16.44 17.36
C VAL A 596 7.62 17.96 17.20
N ASP A 597 6.92 18.65 18.09
CA ASP A 597 6.79 20.10 18.14
C ASP A 597 7.89 20.73 19.00
N ALA A 598 8.77 19.94 19.64
CA ALA A 598 9.97 20.46 20.28
C ALA A 598 10.89 21.09 19.23
N LEU A 599 11.32 22.31 19.52
CA LEU A 599 12.24 23.08 18.71
C LEU A 599 13.63 23.16 19.32
N GLY A 600 13.82 22.66 20.54
CA GLY A 600 15.07 22.70 21.29
C GLY A 600 14.91 23.36 22.67
N PRO A 601 15.99 23.37 23.48
CA PRO A 601 15.96 23.89 24.84
C PRO A 601 15.61 25.38 24.85
N CYS A 602 14.88 25.80 25.89
CA CYS A 602 14.50 27.18 26.11
C CYS A 602 15.71 27.97 26.63
N PRO A 603 16.24 28.93 25.84
CA PRO A 603 17.45 29.66 26.20
C PRO A 603 17.23 30.64 27.37
N LYS A 604 15.98 30.99 27.70
CA LYS A 604 15.68 31.93 28.79
C LYS A 604 15.71 31.27 30.18
N CYS A 605 15.19 30.05 30.31
CA CYS A 605 15.10 29.36 31.59
C CYS A 605 16.09 28.21 31.75
N GLY A 606 16.70 27.73 30.67
CA GLY A 606 17.65 26.61 30.66
C GLY A 606 17.06 25.24 30.97
N LYS A 607 15.92 25.18 31.69
CA LYS A 607 15.27 23.94 32.16
C LYS A 607 14.17 23.43 31.23
N GLY A 608 13.45 24.33 30.55
CA GLY A 608 12.33 23.98 29.68
C GLY A 608 12.71 23.76 28.22
N THR A 609 11.77 23.21 27.44
CA THR A 609 11.88 23.04 25.98
C THR A 609 10.90 23.98 25.26
N LEU A 610 11.34 24.60 24.17
CA LEU A 610 10.44 25.36 23.30
C LEU A 610 9.61 24.39 22.45
N VAL A 611 8.29 24.44 22.59
CA VAL A 611 7.35 23.60 21.84
C VAL A 611 6.40 24.45 20.99
N ILE A 612 6.04 24.00 19.79
CA ILE A 612 5.04 24.67 18.94
C ILE A 612 3.64 24.51 19.57
N LYS A 613 3.01 25.63 19.91
CA LYS A 613 1.62 25.71 20.38
C LYS A 613 0.73 26.47 19.39
N PRO A 614 -0.54 26.08 19.22
CA PRO A 614 -1.52 26.87 18.48
C PRO A 614 -2.00 28.08 19.29
N GLY A 615 -2.29 29.21 18.64
CA GLY A 615 -2.82 30.42 19.28
C GLY A 615 -3.78 31.21 18.39
N LYS A 616 -4.50 32.18 18.98
CA LYS A 616 -5.50 33.03 18.29
C LYS A 616 -4.98 33.70 17.02
N TYR A 617 -3.70 34.10 17.03
CA TYR A 617 -3.06 34.83 15.92
C TYR A 617 -2.20 33.93 15.01
N GLY A 618 -2.21 32.62 15.23
CA GLY A 618 -1.32 31.67 14.56
C GLY A 618 -0.57 30.80 15.58
N ARG A 619 0.19 29.82 15.08
CA ARG A 619 1.07 29.01 15.92
C ARG A 619 2.30 29.81 16.39
N PHE A 620 2.83 29.46 17.55
CA PHE A 620 3.98 30.10 18.20
C PHE A 620 4.80 29.04 18.95
N ALA A 621 6.09 29.26 19.16
CA ALA A 621 6.88 28.45 20.08
C ALA A 621 6.67 28.98 21.50
N ALA A 622 6.47 28.11 22.47
CA ALA A 622 6.34 28.47 23.88
C ALA A 622 7.19 27.55 24.73
N CYS A 623 7.73 28.07 25.84
CA CYS A 623 8.36 27.21 26.84
C CYS A 623 7.30 26.28 27.45
N ASP A 624 7.65 25.00 27.64
CA ASP A 624 6.80 24.01 28.28
C ASP A 624 6.67 24.21 29.80
N GLN A 625 7.59 24.94 30.44
CA GLN A 625 7.57 25.29 31.87
C GLN A 625 6.67 26.49 32.22
N TYR A 626 5.58 26.72 31.46
CA TYR A 626 4.59 27.75 31.83
C TYR A 626 3.79 27.26 33.06
N PRO A 627 3.49 28.10 34.07
CA PRO A 627 3.60 29.57 34.11
C PRO A 627 4.96 30.15 34.49
N ASP A 628 5.90 29.33 34.97
CA ASP A 628 7.20 29.76 35.48
C ASP A 628 8.10 30.39 34.40
N CYS A 629 7.99 29.91 33.17
CA CYS A 629 8.65 30.48 32.00
C CYS A 629 7.64 30.92 30.94
N LYS A 630 7.42 32.23 30.81
CA LYS A 630 6.48 32.84 29.85
C LYS A 630 7.10 33.11 28.47
N THR A 631 8.20 32.43 28.11
CA THR A 631 8.89 32.66 26.84
C THR A 631 8.00 32.21 25.68
N THR A 632 7.74 33.12 24.73
CA THR A 632 7.01 32.82 23.50
C THR A 632 7.67 33.46 22.28
N ILE A 633 7.69 32.76 21.15
CA ILE A 633 8.27 33.22 19.88
C ILE A 633 7.24 33.00 18.78
N ALA A 634 6.87 34.05 18.04
CA ALA A 634 5.92 33.93 16.94
C ALA A 634 6.47 33.07 15.80
N LEU A 635 5.68 32.12 15.31
CA LEU A 635 6.05 31.25 14.20
C LEU A 635 5.21 31.54 12.94
N PRO A 636 5.73 31.24 11.74
CA PRO A 636 4.98 31.46 10.52
C PRO A 636 3.72 30.58 10.45
N LYS A 637 2.60 31.13 9.99
CA LYS A 637 1.31 30.43 9.92
C LYS A 637 1.31 29.20 9.00
N THR A 638 2.16 29.18 7.99
CA THR A 638 2.23 28.13 6.95
C THR A 638 3.64 27.60 6.76
N GLY A 639 3.74 26.35 6.27
CA GLY A 639 5.00 25.61 6.09
C GLY A 639 5.22 24.54 7.16
N LYS A 640 5.95 23.48 6.85
CA LYS A 640 6.37 22.48 7.86
C LYS A 640 7.56 23.07 8.63
N ILE A 641 7.47 23.13 9.95
CA ILE A 641 8.56 23.60 10.84
C ILE A 641 9.12 22.36 11.52
N GLU A 642 10.44 22.21 11.49
CA GLU A 642 11.15 21.09 12.10
C GLU A 642 12.35 21.66 12.89
N SER A 643 12.67 21.05 14.03
CA SER A 643 13.95 21.29 14.71
C SER A 643 15.10 20.83 13.81
N LEU A 644 16.20 21.56 13.81
CA LEU A 644 17.46 21.11 13.22
C LEU A 644 18.37 20.42 14.24
N ASP A 645 17.95 20.34 15.50
CA ASP A 645 18.72 19.83 16.64
C ASP A 645 20.11 20.47 16.77
N LYS A 646 20.22 21.73 16.30
CA LYS A 646 21.40 22.57 16.35
C LYS A 646 21.08 23.89 17.04
N LYS A 647 22.08 24.45 17.72
CA LYS A 647 22.03 25.81 18.26
C LYS A 647 22.62 26.77 17.23
N CYS A 648 22.10 28.00 17.19
CA CYS A 648 22.65 29.08 16.40
C CYS A 648 24.04 29.43 16.92
N GLU A 649 25.03 29.46 16.02
CA GLU A 649 26.43 29.74 16.38
C GLU A 649 26.63 31.16 16.95
N ILE A 650 25.72 32.08 16.61
CA ILE A 650 25.83 33.50 16.99
C ILE A 650 25.14 33.80 18.34
N CYS A 651 23.97 33.21 18.61
CA CYS A 651 23.20 33.54 19.82
C CYS A 651 22.75 32.34 20.66
N GLY A 652 23.13 31.11 20.29
CA GLY A 652 22.82 29.90 21.06
C GLY A 652 21.36 29.43 21.05
N TYR A 653 20.44 30.18 20.42
CA TYR A 653 19.04 29.78 20.28
C TYR A 653 18.88 28.59 19.32
N PRO A 654 17.83 27.76 19.47
CA PRO A 654 17.64 26.65 18.55
C PRO A 654 17.39 27.09 17.10
N MET A 655 17.93 26.31 16.17
CA MET A 655 17.77 26.47 14.73
C MET A 655 16.60 25.62 14.23
N ILE A 656 15.82 26.16 13.30
CA ILE A 656 14.66 25.48 12.72
C ILE A 656 14.70 25.47 11.20
N LYS A 657 14.10 24.46 10.59
CA LYS A 657 13.90 24.34 9.15
C LYS A 657 12.43 24.60 8.79
N ILE A 658 12.21 25.50 7.84
CA ILE A 658 10.87 25.79 7.29
C ILE A 658 10.80 25.31 5.85
N SER A 659 9.89 24.38 5.59
CA SER A 659 9.68 23.78 4.26
C SER A 659 8.37 24.24 3.62
N ARG A 660 8.43 24.82 2.41
CA ARG A 660 7.27 25.30 1.62
C ARG A 660 7.43 24.95 0.13
N ARG A 661 6.52 24.15 -0.43
CA ARG A 661 6.45 23.82 -1.89
C ARG A 661 7.84 23.47 -2.50
N GLY A 662 8.62 22.63 -1.80
CA GLY A 662 9.96 22.20 -2.25
C GLY A 662 11.12 23.15 -1.93
N LYS A 663 10.86 24.36 -1.40
CA LYS A 663 11.90 25.27 -0.88
C LYS A 663 12.10 25.08 0.62
N HIS A 664 13.35 25.13 1.06
CA HIS A 664 13.75 24.99 2.46
C HIS A 664 14.53 26.23 2.90
N GLN A 665 14.23 26.73 4.09
CA GLN A 665 14.97 27.83 4.73
C GLN A 665 15.29 27.44 6.16
N GLU A 666 16.54 27.63 6.57
CA GLU A 666 17.01 27.42 7.94
C GLU A 666 17.11 28.77 8.65
N LEU A 667 16.54 28.87 9.84
CA LEU A 667 16.39 30.14 10.55
C LEU A 667 16.65 29.96 12.04
N CYS A 668 17.31 30.93 12.65
CA CYS A 668 17.41 31.05 14.10
C CYS A 668 16.06 31.50 14.67
N LEU A 669 15.60 30.87 15.77
CA LEU A 669 14.36 31.27 16.46
C LEU A 669 14.44 32.63 17.15
N ASN A 670 15.63 33.13 17.48
CA ASN A 670 15.76 34.44 18.10
C ASN A 670 15.47 35.54 17.08
N ASN A 671 14.43 36.35 17.29
CA ASN A 671 14.17 37.53 16.46
C ASN A 671 15.24 38.60 16.65
N GLU A 672 15.88 38.64 17.82
CA GLU A 672 16.97 39.56 18.18
C GLU A 672 18.36 38.94 17.95
N CYS A 673 18.47 37.96 17.04
CA CYS A 673 19.76 37.39 16.70
C CYS A 673 20.63 38.47 16.02
N PRO A 674 21.90 38.68 16.42
CA PRO A 674 22.79 39.64 15.76
C PRO A 674 22.97 39.39 14.25
N SER A 675 22.82 38.13 13.82
CA SER A 675 22.81 37.76 12.40
C SER A 675 21.67 38.37 11.57
N LYS A 676 20.73 39.06 12.22
CA LYS A 676 19.53 39.67 11.64
C LYS A 676 19.56 41.19 11.74
N ASP A 677 20.64 41.75 12.28
CA ASP A 677 20.85 43.18 12.37
C ASP A 677 21.19 43.76 10.99
N VAL A 678 20.96 45.05 10.84
CA VAL A 678 21.35 45.78 9.63
C VAL A 678 22.74 46.35 9.87
N ALA A 679 23.66 46.15 8.92
CA ALA A 679 25.06 46.59 9.03
C ALA A 679 25.20 48.11 9.15
N GLU A 680 24.27 48.88 8.57
CA GLU A 680 24.27 50.34 8.57
C GLU A 680 22.92 50.92 9.04
N PRO A 681 22.90 52.12 9.63
CA PRO A 681 21.66 52.79 10.01
C PRO A 681 20.79 53.08 8.78
N VAL A 682 19.63 52.44 8.69
CA VAL A 682 18.68 52.67 7.59
C VAL A 682 18.02 54.04 7.77
N GLN A 683 18.15 54.92 6.77
CA GLN A 683 17.42 56.20 6.76
C GLN A 683 15.90 55.96 6.82
N THR A 684 15.27 56.52 7.85
CA THR A 684 13.82 56.43 8.06
C THR A 684 13.08 57.31 7.06
N LYS A 685 12.29 56.69 6.17
CA LYS A 685 11.45 57.40 5.19
C LYS A 685 9.98 57.46 5.65
N LYS A 686 9.21 58.42 5.14
CA LYS A 686 7.76 58.45 5.36
C LYS A 686 7.07 57.24 4.73
N CYS A 687 6.06 56.73 5.41
CA CYS A 687 5.25 55.60 4.95
C CYS A 687 4.41 56.01 3.74
N THR A 688 4.72 55.43 2.58
CA THR A 688 4.05 55.68 1.31
C THR A 688 2.56 55.35 1.31
N LYS A 689 2.10 54.48 2.22
CA LYS A 689 0.70 54.06 2.30
C LYS A 689 -0.21 55.00 3.11
N CYS A 690 0.31 55.59 4.18
CA CYS A 690 -0.52 56.41 5.08
C CYS A 690 -0.10 57.88 5.12
N GLY A 691 1.07 58.23 4.58
CA GLY A 691 1.62 59.60 4.55
C GLY A 691 1.99 60.20 5.91
N LYS A 692 1.49 59.62 7.01
CA LYS A 692 1.61 60.16 8.38
C LYS A 692 2.65 59.45 9.24
N GLY A 693 2.87 58.15 9.04
CA GLY A 693 3.82 57.37 9.83
C GLY A 693 5.21 57.31 9.22
N ASN A 694 6.22 57.07 10.04
CA ASN A 694 7.59 56.81 9.60
C ASN A 694 7.85 55.30 9.44
N MET A 695 8.68 54.94 8.47
CA MET A 695 9.14 53.57 8.28
C MET A 695 10.31 53.31 9.23
N VAL A 696 10.09 52.46 10.24
CA VAL A 696 11.07 52.05 11.25
C VAL A 696 11.54 50.62 11.02
N VAL A 697 12.80 50.33 11.35
CA VAL A 697 13.33 48.97 11.28
C VAL A 697 12.72 48.12 12.39
N ARG A 698 12.18 46.96 12.02
CA ARG A 698 11.71 45.92 12.94
C ARG A 698 12.36 44.60 12.57
N LYS A 699 12.52 43.70 13.55
CA LYS A 699 13.07 42.36 13.32
C LYS A 699 11.99 41.30 13.31
N SER A 700 12.22 40.24 12.54
CA SER A 700 11.36 39.07 12.48
C SER A 700 12.19 37.79 12.43
N LEU A 701 11.51 36.64 12.38
CA LEU A 701 12.17 35.36 12.15
C LEU A 701 13.02 35.36 10.86
N TYR A 702 12.62 36.15 9.86
CA TYR A 702 13.23 36.21 8.53
C TYR A 702 14.28 37.33 8.37
N GLY A 703 14.63 38.04 9.45
CA GLY A 703 15.53 39.20 9.40
C GLY A 703 14.83 40.53 9.64
N ALA A 704 15.60 41.60 9.55
CA ALA A 704 15.13 42.98 9.64
C ALA A 704 14.29 43.40 8.43
N PHE A 705 13.29 44.23 8.66
CA PHE A 705 12.40 44.80 7.63
C PHE A 705 11.91 46.18 8.08
N LEU A 706 11.41 46.99 7.15
CA LEU A 706 10.80 48.28 7.49
C LEU A 706 9.31 48.11 7.73
N ALA A 707 8.79 48.73 8.79
CA ALA A 707 7.38 48.76 9.13
C ALA A 707 6.94 50.17 9.50
N CYS A 708 5.70 50.53 9.16
CA CYS A 708 5.12 51.79 9.61
C CYS A 708 4.97 51.81 11.14
N ASP A 709 5.44 52.89 11.78
CA ASP A 709 5.34 53.11 13.23
C ASP A 709 3.89 53.24 13.73
N GLN A 710 2.96 53.64 12.87
CA GLN A 710 1.53 53.74 13.17
C GLN A 710 0.81 52.37 13.26
N TYR A 711 1.54 51.27 13.42
CA TYR A 711 0.92 49.96 13.69
C TYR A 711 0.15 49.99 15.02
N PRO A 712 -1.09 49.45 15.11
CA PRO A 712 -1.77 48.60 14.13
C PRO A 712 -2.65 49.34 13.09
N LYS A 713 -2.75 50.68 13.16
CA LYS A 713 -3.58 51.51 12.25
C LYS A 713 -3.05 51.48 10.81
N CYS A 714 -1.73 51.46 10.62
CA CYS A 714 -1.10 51.20 9.33
C CYS A 714 -0.24 49.92 9.41
N LYS A 715 -0.52 48.96 8.52
CA LYS A 715 0.19 47.65 8.44
C LYS A 715 1.16 47.57 7.26
N HIS A 716 1.60 48.72 6.74
CA HIS A 716 2.54 48.76 5.62
C HIS A 716 3.92 48.27 6.04
N THR A 717 4.53 47.41 5.23
CA THR A 717 5.85 46.82 5.48
C THR A 717 6.63 46.71 4.18
N GLU A 718 7.93 46.91 4.23
CA GLU A 718 8.83 46.83 3.09
C GLU A 718 10.06 45.96 3.43
N LYS A 719 10.57 45.24 2.43
CA LYS A 719 11.79 44.44 2.60
C LYS A 719 13.01 45.36 2.57
N LEU A 720 13.95 45.15 3.48
CA LEU A 720 15.29 45.71 3.37
C LEU A 720 16.08 44.84 2.39
N GLN A 721 16.66 45.43 1.36
CA GLN A 721 17.63 44.72 0.52
C GLN A 721 18.85 44.43 1.39
N HIS A 722 19.13 43.15 1.64
CA HIS A 722 20.34 42.75 2.33
C HIS A 722 21.51 42.97 1.36
N ASN A 723 22.35 43.96 1.61
CA ASN A 723 23.75 43.83 1.19
C ASN A 723 24.35 42.78 2.13
N VAL A 724 24.70 41.63 1.55
CA VAL A 724 25.33 40.49 2.24
C VAL A 724 26.63 40.93 2.88
#